data_AF-A0A1H4B134-F1
#
_entry.id   AF-A0A1H4B134-F1
#
_cell.length_a   1.000
_cell.length_b   1.000
_cell.length_c   1.000
_cell.angle_alpha   90.00
_cell.angle_beta   90.00
_cell.angle_gamma   90.00
#
_symmetry.space_group_name_H-M   'P 1'
#
loop_
_entity.id
_entity.type
_entity.pdbx_description
1 polymer ?
#
loop_
_entity_poly.entity_id
_entity_poly.type
_entity_poly.pdbx_seq_one_letter_code
_entity_poly.pdbx_strand_id
1 'polypeptide(L)'
;MTSDNLLVATKFSPPRLGPRHISRQHLLGRLEETKYCSATLITGGAGFGKTILLAQWRLALIKTGIDVAWLSFSHSDRDFSTFCTYLLAAFQRLGMPSDSIVPYATGSEQSIDAVAAVVTSAMEEIDREVYLLIDDYQHVEAPAAHRLMQKLLDHCPANLHIVIASRTTPPLSLGRLRMQGQLSEIDFGELPFDLDETRAFFEQNLGTLKLTADEVRLIHDLTNGWPASLQPIATMLRIRPAKRANLRALLWKSADLQSYLAEDVVAYLPPELVSFMEKVSLFRRFNAELAGYVTEDPAAAGLIKRAEDENLLIYRFDSDDRSPWYRFHPLFGEFLAQRLAQQGRDVIEALHRRASRWFAEQDLLVESVRHASMGGDLDFAAAAMEQATARSTWNMTYISPMLQLLDRLPQETLFAHPGLFYLGCLTYALTGRPDKAERWLEQIRRTDAAKNPAISSKFFITDSSIAVQRDDMQRVIELLAPACSLPIENPSLRYICLAGLAAAYLAVGRQADVHRLLDANPVAPEDRDNDMAMVFESIRAQAYLIAGEATEAGRLGAGILARAEAAFGRGSIAANLCAATLADAYYELDRVDDAREVLANRTGILQSSWPDVMTRASLCRARLDFLQDAPETALAFLEAQASHFHLQGLDRAAAHMLGEQVNMLLATGERRRASELATRLDGLHKQYANATGVFVEIPAVAAAARAQLAMADSNPGEALNALAEVRRLGESHGQYRLLVRANLLAAVAHHALQQEAETVRCLTEAVSLAAKLGLIRTLLDLKAQIGDLLAAMRDNASLPPLVAHYVDDLLTRMTPGAAAVQGTQTGTAARPGAGIRAYTDPQRFSLTPRELEILTLISEAMSNKRIALTLNITFGTVKWNVKNILAKMGVSSRYDAISLARQRGLLK
;
A
#
# COMPACT_ATOMS: atom_id res chain seq x y z
N MET A 1 1.27 10.31 61.49
CA MET A 1 1.11 9.44 60.31
C MET A 1 1.72 10.17 59.14
N THR A 2 2.69 9.58 58.45
CA THR A 2 3.32 10.20 57.26
C THR A 2 2.37 10.18 56.07
N SER A 3 2.44 11.21 55.23
CA SER A 3 1.55 11.43 54.08
C SER A 3 1.54 10.27 53.07
N ASP A 4 2.64 9.51 52.99
CA ASP A 4 2.80 8.35 52.11
C ASP A 4 1.71 7.27 52.30
N ASN A 5 1.16 7.11 53.50
CA ASN A 5 0.14 6.09 53.79
C ASN A 5 -1.25 6.41 53.18
N LEU A 6 -1.43 7.57 52.53
CA LEU A 6 -2.68 7.96 51.86
C LEU A 6 -2.58 7.93 50.32
N LEU A 7 -1.42 7.58 49.76
CA LEU A 7 -1.18 7.59 48.31
C LEU A 7 -1.49 6.22 47.67
N VAL A 8 -2.26 6.24 46.58
CA VAL A 8 -2.61 5.03 45.83
C VAL A 8 -1.40 4.58 44.99
N ALA A 9 -0.67 3.57 45.48
CA ALA A 9 0.59 3.10 44.90
C ALA A 9 0.50 2.68 43.41
N THR A 10 -0.68 2.26 42.93
CA THR A 10 -0.88 1.90 41.52
C THR A 10 -0.77 3.09 40.57
N LYS A 11 -1.00 4.33 41.03
CA LYS A 11 -0.85 5.56 40.20
C LYS A 11 0.60 5.86 39.83
N PHE A 12 1.58 5.29 40.54
CA PHE A 12 3.01 5.39 40.25
C PHE A 12 3.57 4.20 39.47
N SER A 13 2.70 3.28 39.02
CA SER A 13 3.09 2.06 38.32
C SER A 13 2.52 2.06 36.90
N PRO A 14 3.33 1.86 35.84
CA PRO A 14 2.79 1.63 34.51
C PRO A 14 1.98 0.31 34.46
N PRO A 15 1.02 0.17 33.54
CA PRO A 15 0.36 -1.12 33.32
C PRO A 15 1.37 -2.17 32.86
N ARG A 16 1.10 -3.43 33.22
CA ARG A 16 1.95 -4.55 32.80
C ARG A 16 1.77 -4.79 31.30
N LEU A 17 2.85 -4.62 30.53
CA LEU A 17 2.87 -5.03 29.13
C LEU A 17 2.72 -6.56 29.04
N GLY A 18 1.65 -7.01 28.38
CA GLY A 18 1.48 -8.44 28.08
C GLY A 18 2.51 -8.94 27.08
N PRO A 19 2.73 -10.27 26.95
CA PRO A 19 3.72 -10.85 26.05
C PRO A 19 3.39 -10.69 24.55
N ARG A 20 2.22 -10.12 24.20
CA ARG A 20 1.74 -9.88 22.82
C ARG A 20 1.57 -8.38 22.51
N HIS A 21 2.36 -7.52 23.14
CA HIS A 21 2.36 -6.10 22.82
C HIS A 21 3.16 -5.86 21.53
N ILE A 22 2.65 -4.98 20.66
CA ILE A 22 3.33 -4.60 19.43
C ILE A 22 4.26 -3.44 19.72
N SER A 23 5.55 -3.62 19.43
CA SER A 23 6.60 -2.64 19.65
C SER A 23 6.49 -1.51 18.63
N ARG A 24 6.16 -0.30 19.09
CA ARG A 24 5.91 0.85 18.23
C ARG A 24 7.20 1.55 17.79
N GLN A 25 8.06 0.82 17.09
CA GLN A 25 9.42 1.24 16.76
C GLN A 25 9.50 2.60 16.03
N HIS A 26 8.47 3.03 15.30
CA HIS A 26 8.47 4.36 14.65
C HIS A 26 8.29 5.48 15.68
N LEU A 27 7.26 5.38 16.53
CA LEU A 27 6.99 6.36 17.58
C LEU A 27 8.06 6.33 18.68
N LEU A 28 8.60 5.15 19.02
CA LEU A 28 9.74 5.02 19.94
C LEU A 28 11.00 5.70 19.37
N GLY A 29 11.28 5.55 18.06
CA GLY A 29 12.38 6.28 17.41
C GLY A 29 12.20 7.80 17.48
N ARG A 30 10.98 8.30 17.27
CA ARG A 30 10.68 9.73 17.49
C ARG A 30 10.88 10.15 18.95
N LEU A 31 10.46 9.34 19.92
CA LEU A 31 10.70 9.59 21.34
C LEU A 31 12.20 9.58 21.72
N GLU A 32 13.04 8.82 21.02
CA GLU A 32 14.49 8.89 21.16
C GLU A 32 15.10 10.20 20.61
N GLU A 33 14.47 10.81 19.61
CA GLU A 33 14.85 12.13 19.09
C GLU A 33 14.44 13.27 20.04
N THR A 34 13.45 13.07 20.93
CA THR A 34 13.00 14.09 21.90
C THR A 34 13.91 14.27 23.11
N LYS A 35 15.09 13.61 23.17
CA LYS A 35 16.07 13.81 24.25
C LYS A 35 16.57 15.25 24.40
N TYR A 36 16.43 16.06 23.34
CA TYR A 36 16.77 17.49 23.36
C TYR A 36 15.59 18.42 23.71
N CYS A 37 14.39 17.85 23.89
CA CYS A 37 13.17 18.57 24.26
C CYS A 37 12.94 18.52 25.77
N SER A 38 12.54 19.64 26.39
CA SER A 38 12.09 19.65 27.79
C SER A 38 10.69 19.05 27.95
N ALA A 39 9.89 19.08 26.88
CA ALA A 39 8.50 18.62 26.88
C ALA A 39 8.19 17.69 25.70
N THR A 40 7.45 16.62 25.99
CA THR A 40 6.81 15.78 24.96
C THR A 40 5.32 15.64 25.25
N LEU A 41 4.46 15.98 24.29
CA LEU A 41 3.01 15.85 24.40
C LEU A 41 2.51 14.73 23.49
N ILE A 42 1.73 13.79 24.05
CA ILE A 42 1.09 12.69 23.33
C ILE A 42 -0.43 12.83 23.45
N THR A 43 -1.08 13.34 22.42
CA THR A 43 -2.53 13.59 22.39
C THR A 43 -3.27 12.59 21.51
N GLY A 44 -4.46 12.17 21.93
CA GLY A 44 -5.36 11.37 21.09
C GLY A 44 -6.42 10.61 21.87
N GLY A 45 -7.45 10.14 21.17
CA GLY A 45 -8.63 9.50 21.77
C GLY A 45 -8.37 8.24 22.60
N ALA A 46 -9.44 7.71 23.19
CA ALA A 46 -9.42 6.43 23.89
C ALA A 46 -9.13 5.26 22.92
N GLY A 47 -8.39 4.24 23.39
CA GLY A 47 -8.06 3.07 22.58
C GLY A 47 -6.90 3.20 21.58
N PHE A 48 -6.25 4.37 21.49
CA PHE A 48 -5.11 4.62 20.58
C PHE A 48 -3.76 4.10 21.08
N GLY A 49 -3.70 3.55 22.31
CA GLY A 49 -2.50 2.93 22.85
C GLY A 49 -1.48 3.87 23.50
N LYS A 50 -1.83 5.14 23.77
CA LYS A 50 -0.96 6.14 24.45
C LYS A 50 -0.23 5.58 25.68
N THR A 51 -0.98 5.04 26.64
CA THR A 51 -0.49 4.36 27.85
C THR A 51 0.48 3.22 27.56
N ILE A 52 0.24 2.44 26.49
CA ILE A 52 1.13 1.34 26.06
C ILE A 52 2.41 1.89 25.44
N LEU A 53 2.33 2.97 24.65
CA LEU A 53 3.49 3.67 24.10
C LEU A 53 4.36 4.28 25.22
N LEU A 54 3.76 4.98 26.19
CA LEU A 54 4.46 5.48 27.38
C LEU A 54 5.13 4.33 28.16
N ALA A 55 4.44 3.21 28.36
CA ALA A 55 5.00 2.06 29.07
C ALA A 55 6.17 1.39 28.31
N GLN A 56 6.10 1.33 26.97
CA GLN A 56 7.23 0.90 26.13
C GLN A 56 8.40 1.89 26.22
N TRP A 57 8.12 3.19 26.19
CA TRP A 57 9.13 4.24 26.28
C TRP A 57 9.86 4.23 27.62
N ARG A 58 9.12 4.10 28.74
CA ARG A 58 9.70 3.90 30.07
C ARG A 58 10.62 2.68 30.13
N LEU A 59 10.29 1.57 29.46
CA LEU A 59 11.17 0.40 29.41
C LEU A 59 12.43 0.62 28.54
N ALA A 60 12.36 1.45 27.50
CA ALA A 60 13.54 1.84 26.72
C ALA A 60 14.49 2.71 27.56
N LEU A 61 13.98 3.75 28.22
CA LEU A 61 14.74 4.65 29.10
C LEU A 61 15.43 3.90 30.26
N ILE A 62 14.72 2.99 30.93
CA ILE A 62 15.28 2.19 32.04
C ILE A 62 16.39 1.25 31.53
N LYS A 63 16.27 0.70 30.31
CA LYS A 63 17.34 -0.11 29.70
C LYS A 63 18.60 0.70 29.41
N THR A 64 18.47 2.00 29.13
CA THR A 64 19.61 2.92 28.97
C THR A 64 20.15 3.47 30.30
N GLY A 65 19.58 3.07 31.44
CA GLY A 65 20.02 3.51 32.78
C GLY A 65 19.50 4.88 33.21
N ILE A 66 18.47 5.42 32.53
CA ILE A 66 17.83 6.69 32.87
C ILE A 66 16.76 6.45 33.94
N ASP A 67 16.63 7.37 34.89
CA ASP A 67 15.64 7.28 35.98
C ASP A 67 14.29 7.86 35.56
N VAL A 68 13.22 7.12 35.89
CA VAL A 68 11.90 7.33 35.29
C VAL A 68 10.74 7.18 36.29
N ALA A 69 10.11 8.30 36.60
CA ALA A 69 8.87 8.37 37.36
C ALA A 69 7.65 8.23 36.43
N TRP A 70 6.66 7.49 36.91
CA TRP A 70 5.34 7.38 36.30
C TRP A 70 4.32 8.03 37.22
N LEU A 71 3.35 8.73 36.64
CA LEU A 71 2.22 9.31 37.36
C LEU A 71 0.96 9.19 36.48
N SER A 72 -0.13 8.62 37.01
CA SER A 72 -1.42 8.54 36.33
C SER A 72 -2.51 9.19 37.17
N PHE A 73 -3.33 10.02 36.52
CA PHE A 73 -4.48 10.69 37.14
C PHE A 73 -5.79 9.98 36.85
N SER A 74 -6.78 10.18 37.72
CA SER A 74 -8.12 9.59 37.63
C SER A 74 -9.21 10.61 37.97
N HIS A 75 -10.47 10.32 37.65
CA HIS A 75 -11.59 11.25 37.88
C HIS A 75 -11.82 11.71 39.34
N SER A 76 -11.17 11.09 40.33
CA SER A 76 -11.18 11.51 41.73
C SER A 76 -10.05 12.49 42.11
N ASP A 77 -9.10 12.77 41.21
CA ASP A 77 -7.91 13.61 41.47
C ASP A 77 -8.08 15.08 41.04
N ARG A 78 -9.29 15.62 41.16
CA ARG A 78 -9.63 16.97 40.65
C ARG A 78 -9.02 18.10 41.47
N ASP A 79 -8.76 17.88 42.75
CA ASP A 79 -8.31 18.91 43.69
C ASP A 79 -6.82 19.24 43.55
N PHE A 80 -6.47 20.52 43.57
CA PHE A 80 -5.08 20.99 43.45
C PHE A 80 -4.15 20.43 44.53
N SER A 81 -4.63 20.28 45.76
CA SER A 81 -3.84 19.68 46.86
C SER A 81 -3.49 18.22 46.56
N THR A 82 -4.46 17.45 46.04
CA THR A 82 -4.29 16.05 45.64
C THR A 82 -3.30 15.95 44.48
N PHE A 83 -3.47 16.78 43.44
CA PHE A 83 -2.55 16.91 42.32
C PHE A 83 -1.11 17.18 42.78
N CYS A 84 -0.89 18.20 43.63
CA CYS A 84 0.45 18.55 44.13
C CYS A 84 1.07 17.42 44.95
N THR A 85 0.28 16.72 45.77
CA THR A 85 0.77 15.61 46.59
C THR A 85 1.25 14.45 45.71
N TYR A 86 0.49 14.07 44.68
CA TYR A 86 0.90 13.05 43.72
C TYR A 86 2.11 13.49 42.87
N LEU A 87 2.17 14.76 42.47
CA LEU A 87 3.28 15.30 41.67
C LEU A 87 4.59 15.32 42.46
N LEU A 88 4.58 15.85 43.70
CA LEU A 88 5.76 15.85 44.58
C LEU A 88 6.21 14.42 44.90
N ALA A 89 5.28 13.50 45.15
CA ALA A 89 5.59 12.09 45.36
C ALA A 89 6.18 11.40 44.10
N ALA A 90 5.89 11.90 42.89
CA ALA A 90 6.56 11.44 41.68
C ALA A 90 8.00 11.96 41.60
N PHE A 91 8.25 13.23 41.92
CA PHE A 91 9.61 13.80 41.98
C PHE A 91 10.48 13.19 43.09
N GLN A 92 9.91 12.83 44.24
CA GLN A 92 10.62 12.07 45.29
C GLN A 92 11.15 10.73 44.79
N ARG A 93 10.47 10.08 43.83
CA ARG A 93 10.94 8.84 43.20
C ARG A 93 12.08 9.04 42.19
N LEU A 94 12.34 10.29 41.75
CA LEU A 94 13.49 10.66 40.92
C LEU A 94 14.74 11.04 41.74
N GLY A 95 14.58 11.26 43.05
CA GLY A 95 15.66 11.64 43.97
C GLY A 95 15.43 12.93 44.76
N MET A 96 14.28 13.60 44.60
CA MET A 96 13.95 14.81 45.37
C MET A 96 13.94 14.51 46.88
N PRO A 97 14.62 15.31 47.73
CA PRO A 97 14.66 15.09 49.18
C PRO A 97 13.27 15.08 49.83
N SER A 98 13.05 14.15 50.77
CA SER A 98 11.77 13.98 51.47
C SER A 98 11.41 15.16 52.39
N ASP A 99 12.39 15.94 52.82
CA ASP A 99 12.19 17.11 53.70
C ASP A 99 11.68 18.35 52.95
N SER A 100 11.67 18.33 51.62
CA SER A 100 11.24 19.44 50.75
C SER A 100 9.71 19.57 50.58
N ILE A 101 8.91 18.96 51.47
CA ILE A 101 7.44 18.99 51.38
C ILE A 101 6.92 20.35 51.83
N VAL A 102 6.42 21.15 50.88
CA VAL A 102 5.70 22.39 51.16
C VAL A 102 4.39 22.07 51.91
N PRO A 103 4.20 22.52 53.17
CA PRO A 103 2.96 22.27 53.89
C PRO A 103 1.81 23.07 53.26
N TYR A 104 0.76 22.36 52.84
CA TYR A 104 -0.50 22.92 52.32
C TYR A 104 -0.36 23.78 51.06
N ALA A 105 -0.34 23.12 49.90
CA ALA A 105 -0.45 23.80 48.61
C ALA A 105 -1.87 24.41 48.42
N THR A 106 -2.03 25.68 48.78
CA THR A 106 -3.35 26.37 48.86
C THR A 106 -3.90 26.84 47.50
N GLY A 107 -3.19 26.63 46.40
CA GLY A 107 -3.58 27.10 45.06
C GLY A 107 -3.39 28.60 44.83
N SER A 108 -2.79 29.30 45.81
CA SER A 108 -2.33 30.69 45.68
C SER A 108 -1.09 30.78 44.79
N GLU A 109 -0.89 31.92 44.10
CA GLU A 109 0.30 32.12 43.23
C GLU A 109 1.61 31.89 43.98
N GLN A 110 1.75 32.44 45.20
CA GLN A 110 2.91 32.25 46.06
C GLN A 110 3.17 30.76 46.38
N SER A 111 2.11 29.97 46.58
CA SER A 111 2.22 28.52 46.78
C SER A 111 2.64 27.79 45.51
N ILE A 112 2.19 28.25 44.34
CA ILE A 112 2.55 27.68 43.04
C ILE A 112 4.03 27.99 42.72
N ASP A 113 4.47 29.23 42.94
CA ASP A 113 5.87 29.65 42.79
C ASP A 113 6.80 28.88 43.73
N ALA A 114 6.43 28.74 45.01
CA ALA A 114 7.22 27.98 45.98
C ALA A 114 7.39 26.52 45.56
N VAL A 115 6.31 25.85 45.12
CA VAL A 115 6.38 24.45 44.65
C VAL A 115 7.22 24.34 43.36
N ALA A 116 7.04 25.25 42.40
CA ALA A 116 7.81 25.24 41.14
C ALA A 116 9.31 25.46 41.39
N ALA A 117 9.69 26.42 42.23
CA ALA A 117 11.07 26.69 42.59
C ALA A 117 11.72 25.52 43.33
N VAL A 118 11.02 24.96 44.33
CA VAL A 118 11.52 23.81 45.11
C VAL A 118 11.72 22.56 44.23
N VAL A 119 10.83 22.30 43.26
CA VAL A 119 11.01 21.21 42.30
C VAL A 119 12.16 21.51 41.34
N THR A 120 12.24 22.71 40.78
CA THR A 120 13.30 23.08 39.81
C THR A 120 14.68 22.95 40.44
N SER A 121 14.92 23.59 41.59
CA SER A 121 16.23 23.51 42.26
C SER A 121 16.58 22.08 42.71
N ALA A 122 15.62 21.31 43.22
CA ALA A 122 15.87 19.91 43.60
C ALA A 122 16.15 18.99 42.40
N MET A 123 15.70 19.34 41.19
CA MET A 123 16.04 18.63 39.96
C MET A 123 17.38 19.12 39.37
N GLU A 124 17.72 20.40 39.50
CA GLU A 124 19.04 20.93 39.09
C GLU A 124 20.21 20.29 39.88
N GLU A 125 20.00 19.90 41.13
CA GLU A 125 20.98 19.17 41.96
C GLU A 125 21.23 17.71 41.51
N ILE A 126 20.51 17.20 40.50
CA ILE A 126 20.60 15.81 40.04
C ILE A 126 21.47 15.70 38.78
N ASP A 127 22.72 15.21 38.94
CA ASP A 127 23.74 15.03 37.87
C ASP A 127 23.39 13.98 36.77
N ARG A 128 22.11 13.60 36.61
CA ARG A 128 21.64 12.57 35.65
C ARG A 128 20.34 13.02 34.98
N GLU A 129 20.09 12.54 33.76
CA GLU A 129 18.81 12.72 33.08
C GLU A 129 17.67 12.02 33.84
N VAL A 130 16.54 12.70 33.99
CA VAL A 130 15.35 12.23 34.69
C VAL A 130 14.09 12.49 33.87
N TYR A 131 13.21 11.49 33.79
CA TYR A 131 11.94 11.58 33.05
C TYR A 131 10.74 11.47 33.98
N LEU A 132 9.80 12.41 33.85
CA LEU A 132 8.48 12.33 34.44
C LEU A 132 7.45 12.03 33.35
N LEU A 133 6.91 10.81 33.32
CA LEU A 133 5.78 10.46 32.43
C LEU A 133 4.47 10.60 33.20
N ILE A 134 3.60 11.46 32.68
CA ILE A 134 2.26 11.72 33.19
C ILE A 134 1.25 11.11 32.20
N ASP A 135 0.43 10.18 32.66
CA ASP A 135 -0.64 9.55 31.88
C ASP A 135 -2.03 10.03 32.35
N ASP A 136 -2.99 9.98 31.42
CA ASP A 136 -4.37 10.42 31.60
C ASP A 136 -4.54 11.86 32.17
N TYR A 137 -3.70 12.81 31.72
CA TYR A 137 -3.72 14.20 32.18
C TYR A 137 -5.06 14.93 31.95
N GLN A 138 -5.96 14.43 31.08
CA GLN A 138 -7.30 14.99 30.89
C GLN A 138 -8.16 15.03 32.18
N HIS A 139 -7.79 14.28 33.24
CA HIS A 139 -8.48 14.31 34.53
C HIS A 139 -8.03 15.45 35.45
N VAL A 140 -6.99 16.20 35.06
CA VAL A 140 -6.54 17.41 35.78
C VAL A 140 -7.44 18.57 35.36
N GLU A 141 -8.42 18.91 36.20
CA GLU A 141 -9.39 20.00 35.91
C GLU A 141 -9.02 21.34 36.59
N ALA A 142 -8.11 21.34 37.58
CA ALA A 142 -7.82 22.50 38.41
C ALA A 142 -6.94 23.57 37.69
N PRO A 143 -7.40 24.83 37.53
CA PRO A 143 -6.61 25.89 36.89
C PRO A 143 -5.29 26.24 37.60
N ALA A 144 -5.16 25.92 38.90
CA ALA A 144 -3.90 26.04 39.63
C ALA A 144 -2.89 24.95 39.24
N ALA A 145 -3.34 23.73 38.91
CA ALA A 145 -2.47 22.64 38.48
C ALA A 145 -1.86 22.93 37.10
N HIS A 146 -2.66 23.45 36.17
CA HIS A 146 -2.16 23.89 34.86
C HIS A 146 -1.14 25.02 34.96
N ARG A 147 -1.36 26.02 35.84
CA ARG A 147 -0.37 27.08 36.11
C ARG A 147 0.92 26.54 36.71
N LEU A 148 0.83 25.57 37.63
CA LEU A 148 2.02 24.89 38.18
C LEU A 148 2.80 24.15 37.09
N MET A 149 2.12 23.35 36.26
CA MET A 149 2.77 22.67 35.13
C MET A 149 3.38 23.64 34.13
N GLN A 150 2.73 24.77 33.85
CA GLN A 150 3.29 25.81 32.99
C GLN A 150 4.58 26.39 33.58
N LYS A 151 4.62 26.74 34.88
CA LYS A 151 5.85 27.25 35.51
C LYS A 151 6.97 26.21 35.54
N LEU A 152 6.66 24.92 35.73
CA LEU A 152 7.63 23.83 35.64
C LEU A 152 8.18 23.65 34.22
N LEU A 153 7.35 23.84 33.19
CA LEU A 153 7.78 23.78 31.78
C LEU A 153 8.62 25.01 31.37
N ASP A 154 8.26 26.20 31.84
CA ASP A 154 8.98 27.46 31.56
C ASP A 154 10.36 27.54 32.25
N HIS A 155 10.54 26.82 33.37
CA HIS A 155 11.78 26.75 34.15
C HIS A 155 12.32 25.31 34.22
N CYS A 156 12.04 24.48 33.21
CA CYS A 156 12.47 23.08 33.18
C CYS A 156 14.00 23.01 33.04
N PRO A 157 14.73 22.41 33.99
CA PRO A 157 16.18 22.27 33.88
C PRO A 157 16.56 21.27 32.78
N ALA A 158 17.78 21.39 32.25
CA ALA A 158 18.20 20.67 31.05
C ALA A 158 18.27 19.13 31.19
N ASN A 159 18.25 18.62 32.43
CA ASN A 159 18.23 17.21 32.77
C ASN A 159 16.82 16.64 33.02
N LEU A 160 15.79 17.48 33.09
CA LEU A 160 14.40 17.07 33.32
C LEU A 160 13.61 17.07 32.01
N HIS A 161 12.99 15.93 31.72
CA HIS A 161 12.10 15.77 30.58
C HIS A 161 10.68 15.40 31.05
N ILE A 162 9.69 16.22 30.69
CA ILE A 162 8.29 16.01 31.07
C ILE A 162 7.51 15.46 29.88
N VAL A 163 7.01 14.23 30.00
CA VAL A 163 6.19 13.57 28.97
C VAL A 163 4.74 13.54 29.45
N ILE A 164 3.81 14.14 28.70
CA ILE A 164 2.39 14.21 29.05
C ILE A 164 1.57 13.45 28.02
N ALA A 165 0.84 12.42 28.42
CA ALA A 165 -0.24 11.83 27.63
C ALA A 165 -1.61 12.33 28.09
N SER A 166 -2.45 12.68 27.12
CA SER A 166 -3.79 13.21 27.38
C SER A 166 -4.77 12.81 26.26
N ARG A 167 -6.06 12.73 26.58
CA ARG A 167 -7.13 12.60 25.57
C ARG A 167 -7.34 13.89 24.78
N THR A 168 -7.12 15.04 25.39
CA THR A 168 -7.34 16.38 24.82
C THR A 168 -6.07 17.21 24.95
N THR A 169 -5.90 18.23 24.11
CA THR A 169 -4.77 19.16 24.25
C THR A 169 -4.89 19.90 25.58
N PRO A 170 -3.92 19.78 26.50
CA PRO A 170 -4.00 20.44 27.80
C PRO A 170 -3.91 21.96 27.64
N PRO A 171 -4.55 22.76 28.52
CA PRO A 171 -4.54 24.22 28.44
C PRO A 171 -3.20 24.81 28.93
N LEU A 172 -2.13 24.50 28.20
CA LEU A 172 -0.74 24.92 28.45
C LEU A 172 -0.27 25.80 27.28
N SER A 173 0.56 26.80 27.58
CA SER A 173 1.06 27.78 26.61
C SER A 173 2.31 27.26 25.88
N LEU A 174 2.12 26.18 25.11
CA LEU A 174 3.18 25.42 24.46
C LEU A 174 3.86 26.13 23.25
N GLY A 175 3.27 27.21 22.74
CA GLY A 175 3.75 27.90 21.54
C GLY A 175 5.20 28.40 21.62
N ARG A 176 5.66 28.81 22.81
CA ARG A 176 7.06 29.24 23.03
C ARG A 176 8.04 28.07 22.86
N LEU A 177 7.79 26.96 23.55
CA LEU A 177 8.61 25.75 23.46
C LEU A 177 8.65 25.19 22.04
N ARG A 178 7.52 25.23 21.32
CA ARG A 178 7.43 24.84 19.90
C ARG A 178 8.35 25.69 19.01
N MET A 179 8.39 27.01 19.21
CA MET A 179 9.29 27.91 18.47
C MET A 179 10.77 27.75 18.85
N GLN A 180 11.06 27.24 20.05
CA GLN A 180 12.42 26.98 20.53
C GLN A 180 12.92 25.56 20.18
N GLY A 181 12.09 24.71 19.56
CA GLY A 181 12.43 23.30 19.29
C GLY A 181 12.53 22.44 20.56
N GLN A 182 11.95 22.89 21.68
CA GLN A 182 11.99 22.21 22.98
C GLN A 182 10.72 21.40 23.29
N LEU A 183 9.78 21.36 22.34
CA LEU A 183 8.55 20.59 22.41
C LEU A 183 8.50 19.58 21.27
N SER A 184 8.21 18.32 21.59
CA SER A 184 7.77 17.33 20.61
C SER A 184 6.31 16.98 20.81
N GLU A 185 5.57 16.83 19.72
CA GLU A 185 4.15 16.50 19.73
C GLU A 185 3.94 15.22 18.92
N ILE A 186 3.18 14.27 19.48
CA ILE A 186 2.67 13.06 18.81
C ILE A 186 1.15 13.15 18.91
N ASP A 187 0.50 13.32 17.77
CA ASP A 187 -0.92 13.62 17.71
C ASP A 187 -1.81 12.38 17.44
N PHE A 188 -3.10 12.65 17.30
CA PHE A 188 -4.12 11.65 17.00
C PHE A 188 -3.94 10.94 15.64
N GLY A 189 -3.32 11.60 14.66
CA GLY A 189 -3.04 11.06 13.33
C GLY A 189 -1.85 10.10 13.30
N GLU A 190 -0.87 10.29 14.18
CA GLU A 190 0.33 9.45 14.29
C GLU A 190 0.17 8.21 15.18
N LEU A 191 -0.79 8.22 16.10
CA LEU A 191 -1.05 7.12 17.04
C LEU A 191 -1.73 5.84 16.51
N PRO A 192 -2.39 5.75 15.33
CA PRO A 192 -2.83 4.46 14.80
C PRO A 192 -1.62 3.56 14.46
N PHE A 193 -1.83 2.24 14.43
CA PHE A 193 -0.78 1.34 13.91
C PHE A 193 -0.57 1.56 12.41
N ASP A 194 0.69 1.49 11.96
CA ASP A 194 0.98 1.33 10.55
C ASP A 194 0.56 -0.06 10.02
N LEU A 195 0.72 -0.32 8.72
CA LEU A 195 0.33 -1.59 8.11
C LEU A 195 1.16 -2.78 8.63
N ASP A 196 2.42 -2.57 8.97
CA ASP A 196 3.33 -3.62 9.46
C ASP A 196 3.09 -3.89 10.94
N GLU A 197 2.81 -2.87 11.74
CA GLU A 197 2.32 -3.00 13.12
C GLU A 197 0.95 -3.71 13.14
N THR A 198 0.06 -3.42 12.19
CA THR A 198 -1.21 -4.13 12.01
C THR A 198 -1.00 -5.61 11.63
N ARG A 199 -0.01 -5.90 10.76
CA ARG A 199 0.37 -7.27 10.38
C ARG A 199 0.91 -8.05 11.59
N ALA A 200 1.90 -7.47 12.28
CA ALA A 200 2.51 -8.04 13.48
C ALA A 200 1.48 -8.27 14.59
N PHE A 201 0.50 -7.38 14.75
CA PHE A 201 -0.63 -7.55 15.67
C PHE A 201 -1.39 -8.86 15.41
N PHE A 202 -1.76 -9.13 14.16
CA PHE A 202 -2.49 -10.35 13.82
C PHE A 202 -1.62 -11.60 13.89
N GLU A 203 -0.37 -11.54 13.44
CA GLU A 203 0.58 -12.67 13.53
C GLU A 203 0.77 -13.13 14.99
N GLN A 204 0.98 -12.19 15.93
CA GLN A 204 1.13 -12.53 17.36
C GLN A 204 -0.18 -12.99 18.02
N ASN A 205 -1.34 -12.52 17.58
CA ASN A 205 -2.61 -12.80 18.24
C ASN A 205 -3.37 -14.02 17.71
N LEU A 206 -3.24 -14.33 16.41
CA LEU A 206 -3.94 -15.43 15.74
C LEU A 206 -3.18 -16.77 15.76
N GLY A 207 -1.86 -16.75 15.99
CA GLY A 207 -1.06 -17.98 16.15
C GLY A 207 -0.97 -18.81 14.88
N THR A 208 -1.72 -19.90 14.78
CA THR A 208 -1.71 -20.79 13.60
C THR A 208 -2.51 -20.24 12.42
N LEU A 209 -3.47 -19.34 12.64
CA LEU A 209 -4.27 -18.75 11.57
C LEU A 209 -3.52 -17.56 10.93
N LYS A 210 -2.90 -17.80 9.77
CA LYS A 210 -2.26 -16.74 8.96
C LYS A 210 -3.29 -16.03 8.08
N LEU A 211 -3.33 -14.70 8.17
CA LEU A 211 -4.05 -13.82 7.24
C LEU A 211 -3.24 -13.60 5.96
N THR A 212 -3.90 -13.38 4.83
CA THR A 212 -3.23 -12.98 3.58
C THR A 212 -2.91 -11.49 3.60
N ALA A 213 -2.01 -11.04 2.70
CA ALA A 213 -1.73 -9.62 2.52
C ALA A 213 -3.00 -8.81 2.17
N ASP A 214 -3.90 -9.39 1.37
CA ASP A 214 -5.21 -8.80 1.06
C ASP A 214 -6.04 -8.54 2.31
N GLU A 215 -6.09 -9.49 3.24
CA GLU A 215 -6.92 -9.43 4.45
C GLU A 215 -6.33 -8.48 5.50
N VAL A 216 -5.02 -8.51 5.71
CA VAL A 216 -4.35 -7.56 6.60
C VAL A 216 -4.54 -6.14 6.08
N ARG A 217 -4.36 -5.90 4.78
CA ARG A 217 -4.61 -4.60 4.15
C ARG A 217 -6.08 -4.20 4.27
N LEU A 218 -7.02 -5.09 3.97
CA LEU A 218 -8.45 -4.83 4.10
C LEU A 218 -8.86 -4.45 5.53
N ILE A 219 -8.33 -5.15 6.54
CA ILE A 219 -8.62 -4.83 7.94
C ILE A 219 -7.97 -3.48 8.30
N HIS A 220 -6.73 -3.23 7.89
CA HIS A 220 -6.05 -1.95 8.11
C HIS A 220 -6.84 -0.79 7.48
N ASP A 221 -7.21 -0.90 6.19
CA ASP A 221 -7.96 0.11 5.43
C ASP A 221 -9.36 0.39 6.04
N LEU A 222 -9.97 -0.56 6.76
CA LEU A 222 -11.26 -0.39 7.44
C LEU A 222 -11.15 0.13 8.89
N THR A 223 -10.00 -0.09 9.52
CA THR A 223 -9.75 0.30 10.93
C THR A 223 -8.86 1.54 11.04
N ASN A 224 -8.26 2.00 9.93
CA ASN A 224 -7.12 2.91 9.89
C ASN A 224 -6.03 2.56 10.93
N GLY A 225 -5.81 1.27 11.19
CA GLY A 225 -4.86 0.80 12.20
C GLY A 225 -5.25 1.08 13.67
N TRP A 226 -6.48 1.48 13.98
CA TRP A 226 -6.90 1.83 15.34
C TRP A 226 -6.83 0.61 16.29
N PRO A 227 -5.92 0.57 17.29
CA PRO A 227 -5.60 -0.65 18.02
C PRO A 227 -6.76 -1.28 18.79
N ALA A 228 -7.63 -0.45 19.39
CA ALA A 228 -8.80 -0.93 20.12
C ALA A 228 -9.80 -1.70 19.24
N SER A 229 -9.87 -1.39 17.94
CA SER A 229 -10.71 -2.15 17.01
C SER A 229 -10.11 -3.50 16.62
N LEU A 230 -8.77 -3.62 16.58
CA LEU A 230 -8.09 -4.84 16.13
C LEU A 230 -8.26 -6.00 17.13
N GLN A 231 -8.36 -5.71 18.43
CA GLN A 231 -8.47 -6.74 19.47
C GLN A 231 -9.81 -7.53 19.41
N PRO A 232 -10.99 -6.91 19.25
CA PRO A 232 -12.23 -7.62 18.91
C PRO A 232 -12.13 -8.44 17.62
N ILE A 233 -11.48 -7.91 16.58
CA ILE A 233 -11.35 -8.58 15.27
C ILE A 233 -10.52 -9.86 15.39
N ALA A 234 -9.36 -9.79 16.04
CA ALA A 234 -8.51 -10.96 16.31
C ALA A 234 -9.24 -11.99 17.19
N THR A 235 -10.00 -11.53 18.18
CA THR A 235 -10.79 -12.41 19.06
C THR A 235 -11.92 -13.11 18.28
N MET A 236 -12.64 -12.39 17.42
CA MET A 236 -13.66 -12.95 16.53
C MET A 236 -13.07 -14.01 15.59
N LEU A 237 -11.95 -13.72 14.93
CA LEU A 237 -11.31 -14.63 13.98
C LEU A 237 -10.79 -15.90 14.68
N ARG A 238 -10.26 -15.78 15.91
CA ARG A 238 -9.85 -16.92 16.73
C ARG A 238 -11.01 -17.83 17.14
N ILE A 239 -12.19 -17.26 17.44
CA ILE A 239 -13.38 -18.02 17.87
C ILE A 239 -14.16 -18.57 16.65
N ARG A 240 -14.17 -17.86 15.52
CA ARG A 240 -14.96 -18.22 14.32
C ARG A 240 -14.15 -18.05 13.01
N PRO A 241 -13.14 -18.90 12.73
CA PRO A 241 -12.31 -18.78 11.52
C PRO A 241 -13.11 -18.80 10.21
N ALA A 242 -14.21 -19.56 10.16
CA ALA A 242 -15.10 -19.65 8.99
C ALA A 242 -15.75 -18.31 8.58
N LYS A 243 -15.71 -17.28 9.43
CA LYS A 243 -16.25 -15.95 9.12
C LYS A 243 -15.28 -15.04 8.35
N ARG A 244 -14.05 -15.51 8.08
CA ARG A 244 -13.00 -14.87 7.25
C ARG A 244 -13.51 -14.34 5.91
N ALA A 245 -14.30 -15.14 5.18
CA ALA A 245 -14.84 -14.77 3.87
C ALA A 245 -15.75 -13.53 3.87
N ASN A 246 -16.34 -13.16 5.01
CA ASN A 246 -17.30 -12.07 5.14
C ASN A 246 -16.79 -10.90 6.01
N LEU A 247 -15.46 -10.74 6.15
CA LEU A 247 -14.81 -9.70 6.99
C LEU A 247 -15.50 -8.33 6.87
N ARG A 248 -15.65 -7.78 5.64
CA ARG A 248 -16.32 -6.47 5.39
C ARG A 248 -17.68 -6.32 6.08
N ALA A 249 -18.49 -7.38 6.11
CA ALA A 249 -19.85 -7.35 6.67
C ALA A 249 -19.92 -7.73 8.17
N LEU A 250 -18.79 -8.07 8.79
CA LEU A 250 -18.72 -8.68 10.12
C LEU A 250 -17.97 -7.86 11.16
N LEU A 251 -16.96 -7.09 10.75
CA LEU A 251 -16.22 -6.17 11.61
C LEU A 251 -17.19 -5.30 12.45
N TRP A 252 -18.25 -4.83 11.79
CA TRP A 252 -19.30 -3.98 12.33
C TRP A 252 -20.41 -4.66 13.14
N LYS A 253 -20.59 -5.98 12.99
CA LYS A 253 -21.60 -6.75 13.72
C LYS A 253 -21.04 -7.34 15.03
N SER A 254 -19.89 -6.84 15.48
CA SER A 254 -19.33 -7.16 16.79
C SER A 254 -20.04 -6.32 17.85
N ALA A 255 -20.80 -6.98 18.72
CA ALA A 255 -21.52 -6.31 19.81
C ALA A 255 -20.55 -5.49 20.69
N ASP A 256 -19.38 -6.07 20.99
CA ASP A 256 -18.33 -5.46 21.82
C ASP A 256 -17.85 -4.08 21.30
N LEU A 257 -17.73 -3.90 19.98
CA LEU A 257 -17.31 -2.62 19.38
C LEU A 257 -18.44 -1.58 19.43
N GLN A 258 -19.69 -2.01 19.23
CA GLN A 258 -20.86 -1.12 19.33
C GLN A 258 -21.11 -0.69 20.78
N SER A 259 -20.96 -1.61 21.75
CA SER A 259 -20.99 -1.30 23.18
C SER A 259 -19.90 -0.29 23.55
N TYR A 260 -18.64 -0.52 23.14
CA TYR A 260 -17.56 0.44 23.39
C TYR A 260 -17.87 1.86 22.86
N LEU A 261 -18.32 1.98 21.60
CA LEU A 261 -18.65 3.30 21.03
C LEU A 261 -19.86 3.95 21.72
N ALA A 262 -20.84 3.17 22.17
CA ALA A 262 -22.00 3.68 22.90
C ALA A 262 -21.66 4.08 24.35
N GLU A 263 -20.93 3.24 25.08
CA GLU A 263 -20.69 3.33 26.53
C GLU A 263 -19.47 4.18 26.88
N ASP A 264 -18.36 4.09 26.12
CA ASP A 264 -17.10 4.79 26.43
C ASP A 264 -16.89 6.08 25.63
N VAL A 265 -17.54 6.24 24.47
CA VAL A 265 -17.41 7.44 23.62
C VAL A 265 -18.65 8.33 23.69
N VAL A 266 -19.85 7.80 23.37
CA VAL A 266 -21.06 8.64 23.23
C VAL A 266 -21.76 8.96 24.55
N ALA A 267 -21.70 8.08 25.56
CA ALA A 267 -22.42 8.27 26.84
C ALA A 267 -22.08 9.57 27.59
N TYR A 268 -20.91 10.15 27.34
CA TYR A 268 -20.41 11.36 28.02
C TYR A 268 -20.61 12.66 27.23
N LEU A 269 -21.23 12.59 26.04
CA LEU A 269 -21.33 13.73 25.12
C LEU A 269 -22.68 14.47 25.25
N PRO A 270 -22.71 15.80 25.04
CA PRO A 270 -23.96 16.56 25.00
C PRO A 270 -24.91 16.06 23.89
N PRO A 271 -26.22 15.96 24.12
CA PRO A 271 -27.18 15.51 23.10
C PRO A 271 -27.16 16.32 21.79
N GLU A 272 -26.89 17.62 21.89
CA GLU A 272 -26.75 18.53 20.74
C GLU A 272 -25.57 18.12 19.84
N LEU A 273 -24.42 17.82 20.45
CA LEU A 273 -23.21 17.39 19.74
C LEU A 273 -23.41 16.00 19.11
N VAL A 274 -24.09 15.08 19.81
CA VAL A 274 -24.44 13.76 19.25
C VAL A 274 -25.38 13.91 18.05
N SER A 275 -26.45 14.71 18.15
CA SER A 275 -27.37 14.95 17.02
C SER A 275 -26.69 15.61 15.82
N PHE A 276 -25.77 16.55 16.08
CA PHE A 276 -24.94 17.16 15.04
C PHE A 276 -24.05 16.13 14.33
N MET A 277 -23.29 15.33 15.09
CA MET A 277 -22.43 14.29 14.52
C MET A 277 -23.23 13.22 13.77
N GLU A 278 -24.40 12.81 14.27
CA GLU A 278 -25.33 11.91 13.57
C GLU A 278 -25.70 12.47 12.19
N LYS A 279 -26.18 13.72 12.09
CA LYS A 279 -26.52 14.37 10.80
C LYS A 279 -25.33 14.49 9.86
N VAL A 280 -24.15 14.82 10.38
CA VAL A 280 -22.92 15.05 9.60
C VAL A 280 -22.23 13.73 9.20
N SER A 281 -22.52 12.61 9.86
CA SER A 281 -21.95 11.28 9.55
C SER A 281 -22.27 10.75 8.14
N LEU A 282 -23.29 11.30 7.47
CA LEU A 282 -23.62 11.00 6.07
C LEU A 282 -22.53 11.48 5.08
N PHE A 283 -21.63 12.37 5.50
CA PHE A 283 -20.60 12.98 4.65
C PHE A 283 -19.25 12.30 4.85
N ARG A 284 -18.64 11.82 3.76
CA ARG A 284 -17.27 11.24 3.79
C ARG A 284 -16.20 12.25 4.24
N ARG A 285 -16.44 13.52 3.96
CA ARG A 285 -15.67 14.69 4.42
C ARG A 285 -16.65 15.83 4.68
N PHE A 286 -16.37 16.65 5.68
CA PHE A 286 -17.17 17.84 6.01
C PHE A 286 -16.26 18.98 6.47
N ASN A 287 -16.73 20.21 6.30
CA ASN A 287 -16.14 21.41 6.86
C ASN A 287 -17.25 22.22 7.57
N ALA A 288 -16.90 23.34 8.20
CA ALA A 288 -17.87 24.15 8.95
C ALA A 288 -19.00 24.72 8.07
N GLU A 289 -18.69 25.06 6.81
CA GLU A 289 -19.65 25.65 5.86
C GLU A 289 -20.68 24.63 5.38
N LEU A 290 -20.25 23.45 4.93
CA LEU A 290 -21.14 22.33 4.59
C LEU A 290 -21.99 21.92 5.78
N ALA A 291 -21.37 21.78 6.97
CA ALA A 291 -22.09 21.36 8.16
C ALA A 291 -23.16 22.38 8.55
N GLY A 292 -22.85 23.69 8.56
CA GLY A 292 -23.82 24.75 8.81
C GLY A 292 -24.96 24.77 7.79
N TYR A 293 -24.65 24.69 6.48
CA TYR A 293 -25.67 24.69 5.42
C TYR A 293 -26.61 23.48 5.50
N VAL A 294 -26.08 22.29 5.80
CA VAL A 294 -26.87 21.05 5.74
C VAL A 294 -27.57 20.72 7.07
N THR A 295 -27.04 21.16 8.21
CA THR A 295 -27.71 21.02 9.51
C THR A 295 -28.65 22.17 9.85
N GLU A 296 -28.53 23.30 9.13
CA GLU A 296 -29.17 24.60 9.43
C GLU A 296 -28.79 25.17 10.82
N ASP A 297 -27.68 24.70 11.38
CA ASP A 297 -27.21 25.09 12.71
C ASP A 297 -26.06 26.14 12.60
N PRO A 298 -26.26 27.40 13.05
CA PRO A 298 -25.21 28.40 13.06
C PRO A 298 -24.07 28.08 14.05
N ALA A 299 -24.27 27.16 15.00
CA ALA A 299 -23.25 26.70 15.94
C ALA A 299 -22.34 25.59 15.36
N ALA A 300 -22.58 25.11 14.13
CA ALA A 300 -21.84 24.01 13.51
C ALA A 300 -20.31 24.16 13.59
N ALA A 301 -19.76 25.36 13.37
CA ALA A 301 -18.32 25.63 13.49
C ALA A 301 -17.78 25.40 14.91
N GLY A 302 -18.56 25.77 15.94
CA GLY A 302 -18.22 25.54 17.35
C GLY A 302 -18.34 24.07 17.74
N LEU A 303 -19.32 23.35 17.20
CA LEU A 303 -19.50 21.91 17.45
C LEU A 303 -18.38 21.07 16.80
N ILE A 304 -17.94 21.41 15.59
CA ILE A 304 -16.77 20.76 14.97
C ILE A 304 -15.50 21.03 15.78
N LYS A 305 -15.25 22.30 16.14
CA LYS A 305 -14.08 22.65 16.95
C LYS A 305 -14.08 21.90 18.28
N ARG A 306 -15.24 21.81 18.94
CA ARG A 306 -15.38 21.02 20.16
C ARG A 306 -15.06 19.54 19.95
N ALA A 307 -15.49 18.94 18.84
CA ALA A 307 -15.15 17.55 18.50
C ALA A 307 -13.66 17.34 18.17
N GLU A 308 -12.97 18.37 17.66
CA GLU A 308 -11.51 18.41 17.45
C GLU A 308 -10.78 18.51 18.81
N ASP A 309 -11.14 19.49 19.63
CA ASP A 309 -10.59 19.72 20.98
C ASP A 309 -10.77 18.49 21.90
N GLU A 310 -11.93 17.81 21.81
CA GLU A 310 -12.26 16.57 22.56
C GLU A 310 -11.70 15.27 21.90
N ASN A 311 -11.03 15.35 20.75
CA ASN A 311 -10.53 14.21 19.95
C ASN A 311 -11.59 13.11 19.70
N LEU A 312 -12.80 13.49 19.30
CA LEU A 312 -13.96 12.60 19.12
C LEU A 312 -13.90 11.77 17.83
N LEU A 313 -12.79 11.07 17.63
CA LEU A 313 -12.53 10.21 16.47
C LEU A 313 -12.73 10.96 15.14
N ILE A 314 -12.39 12.25 15.08
CA ILE A 314 -12.33 13.03 13.83
C ILE A 314 -10.88 13.28 13.43
N TYR A 315 -10.61 13.18 12.13
CA TYR A 315 -9.35 13.51 11.50
C TYR A 315 -9.53 14.78 10.71
N ARG A 316 -8.77 15.81 11.07
CA ARG A 316 -8.50 16.93 10.17
C ARG A 316 -7.53 16.47 9.08
N PHE A 317 -7.74 16.94 7.86
CA PHE A 317 -6.76 16.83 6.79
C PHE A 317 -6.60 18.18 6.10
N ASP A 318 -5.37 18.55 5.80
CA ASP A 318 -5.10 19.80 5.10
C ASP A 318 -5.45 19.64 3.60
N SER A 319 -6.15 20.64 3.07
CA SER A 319 -6.32 20.89 1.65
C SER A 319 -5.95 22.35 1.38
N ASP A 320 -5.75 22.72 0.11
CA ASP A 320 -5.48 24.11 -0.29
C ASP A 320 -6.69 25.06 -0.12
N ASP A 321 -7.79 24.57 0.49
CA ASP A 321 -8.99 25.37 0.78
C ASP A 321 -8.78 26.30 1.98
N ARG A 322 -9.54 27.41 2.01
CA ARG A 322 -9.50 28.37 3.12
C ARG A 322 -10.06 27.83 4.45
N SER A 323 -10.83 26.74 4.40
CA SER A 323 -11.56 26.17 5.52
C SER A 323 -11.15 24.71 5.71
N PRO A 324 -10.69 24.28 6.90
CA PRO A 324 -10.19 22.93 7.12
C PRO A 324 -11.29 21.88 6.96
N TRP A 325 -10.93 20.73 6.39
CA TRP A 325 -11.81 19.59 6.22
C TRP A 325 -11.54 18.51 7.27
N TYR A 326 -12.63 17.83 7.65
CA TYR A 326 -12.66 16.79 8.65
C TYR A 326 -13.28 15.51 8.09
N ARG A 327 -12.89 14.37 8.63
CA ARG A 327 -13.54 13.07 8.42
C ARG A 327 -13.71 12.37 9.77
N PHE A 328 -14.84 11.70 9.98
CA PHE A 328 -14.92 10.71 11.06
C PHE A 328 -13.97 9.54 10.78
N HIS A 329 -13.44 8.93 11.84
CA HIS A 329 -12.89 7.58 11.78
C HIS A 329 -13.94 6.67 11.13
N PRO A 330 -13.56 5.77 10.19
CA PRO A 330 -14.52 4.90 9.52
C PRO A 330 -15.41 4.14 10.50
N LEU A 331 -14.83 3.65 11.61
CA LEU A 331 -15.56 2.91 12.64
C LEU A 331 -16.49 3.77 13.51
N PHE A 332 -16.36 5.09 13.50
CA PHE A 332 -17.27 6.00 14.20
C PHE A 332 -18.35 6.57 13.26
N GLY A 333 -17.99 6.89 12.01
CA GLY A 333 -18.92 7.40 11.01
C GLY A 333 -20.09 6.47 10.70
N GLU A 334 -19.85 5.17 10.47
CA GLU A 334 -20.95 4.24 10.19
C GLU A 334 -21.84 3.98 11.42
N PHE A 335 -21.27 4.01 12.63
CA PHE A 335 -22.03 3.91 13.88
C PHE A 335 -23.03 5.08 14.03
N LEU A 336 -22.56 6.30 13.81
CA LEU A 336 -23.40 7.50 13.79
C LEU A 336 -24.45 7.44 12.66
N ALA A 337 -24.08 6.98 11.47
CA ALA A 337 -24.99 6.86 10.33
C ALA A 337 -26.09 5.82 10.56
N GLN A 338 -25.80 4.71 11.24
CA GLN A 338 -26.81 3.72 11.64
C GLN A 338 -27.79 4.27 12.68
N ARG A 339 -27.33 5.13 13.60
CA ARG A 339 -28.22 5.82 14.55
C ARG A 339 -29.12 6.83 13.86
N LEU A 340 -28.59 7.60 12.89
CA LEU A 340 -29.41 8.47 12.05
C LEU A 340 -30.44 7.67 11.22
N ALA A 341 -30.08 6.49 10.72
CA ALA A 341 -31.00 5.61 9.98
C ALA A 341 -32.23 5.14 10.81
N GLN A 342 -32.15 5.16 12.14
CA GLN A 342 -33.28 4.87 13.02
C GLN A 342 -34.28 6.05 13.12
N GLN A 343 -33.87 7.27 12.73
CA GLN A 343 -34.72 8.48 12.76
C GLN A 343 -35.65 8.61 11.54
N GLY A 344 -35.48 7.77 10.52
CA GLY A 344 -36.34 7.71 9.33
C GLY A 344 -35.66 8.13 8.03
N ARG A 345 -36.20 7.65 6.88
CA ARG A 345 -35.62 7.91 5.55
C ARG A 345 -35.74 9.37 5.11
N ASP A 346 -36.88 10.00 5.38
CA ASP A 346 -37.19 11.35 4.90
C ASP A 346 -36.16 12.39 5.39
N VAL A 347 -35.68 12.23 6.63
CA VAL A 347 -34.63 13.07 7.23
C VAL A 347 -33.30 12.91 6.48
N ILE A 348 -32.93 11.66 6.15
CA ILE A 348 -31.72 11.34 5.39
C ILE A 348 -31.81 11.89 3.97
N GLU A 349 -32.92 11.69 3.27
CA GLU A 349 -33.13 12.21 1.91
C GLU A 349 -33.11 13.75 1.86
N ALA A 350 -33.67 14.42 2.87
CA ALA A 350 -33.58 15.88 3.02
C ALA A 350 -32.14 16.38 3.23
N LEU A 351 -31.35 15.70 4.09
CA LEU A 351 -29.92 16.00 4.29
C LEU A 351 -29.13 15.81 2.98
N HIS A 352 -29.38 14.71 2.25
CA HIS A 352 -28.74 14.45 0.96
C HIS A 352 -29.09 15.51 -0.10
N ARG A 353 -30.35 15.94 -0.23
CA ARG A 353 -30.75 17.01 -1.16
C ARG A 353 -30.10 18.36 -0.84
N ARG A 354 -30.00 18.74 0.44
CA ARG A 354 -29.30 19.99 0.85
C ARG A 354 -27.81 19.92 0.53
N ALA A 355 -27.14 18.83 0.92
CA ALA A 355 -25.72 18.64 0.62
C ALA A 355 -25.43 18.68 -0.89
N SER A 356 -26.30 18.07 -1.70
CA SER A 356 -26.17 18.09 -3.16
C SER A 356 -26.08 19.51 -3.74
N ARG A 357 -26.91 20.43 -3.24
CA ARG A 357 -26.94 21.83 -3.70
C ARG A 357 -25.70 22.59 -3.27
N TRP A 358 -25.30 22.48 -2.00
CA TRP A 358 -24.05 23.06 -1.51
C TRP A 358 -22.84 22.57 -2.33
N PHE A 359 -22.74 21.26 -2.58
CA PHE A 359 -21.66 20.71 -3.40
C PHE A 359 -21.69 21.22 -4.86
N ALA A 360 -22.86 21.53 -5.43
CA ALA A 360 -22.95 22.17 -6.75
C ALA A 360 -22.52 23.65 -6.71
N GLU A 361 -22.88 24.38 -5.65
CA GLU A 361 -22.48 25.78 -5.44
C GLU A 361 -20.96 25.94 -5.26
N GLN A 362 -20.27 24.89 -4.78
CA GLN A 362 -18.80 24.83 -4.63
C GLN A 362 -18.08 24.14 -5.81
N ASP A 363 -18.75 23.92 -6.96
CA ASP A 363 -18.24 23.17 -8.12
C ASP A 363 -17.76 21.71 -7.83
N LEU A 364 -18.08 21.16 -6.66
CA LEU A 364 -17.78 19.79 -6.21
C LEU A 364 -18.80 18.77 -6.75
N LEU A 365 -18.85 18.66 -8.09
CA LEU A 365 -19.89 17.90 -8.78
C LEU A 365 -19.95 16.39 -8.42
N VAL A 366 -18.81 15.74 -8.16
CA VAL A 366 -18.73 14.31 -7.80
C VAL A 366 -19.58 14.01 -6.55
N GLU A 367 -19.39 14.81 -5.49
CA GLU A 367 -20.21 14.74 -4.29
C GLU A 367 -21.64 15.19 -4.55
N SER A 368 -21.86 16.25 -5.35
CA SER A 368 -23.19 16.74 -5.69
C SER A 368 -24.06 15.65 -6.31
N VAL A 369 -23.62 15.02 -7.40
CA VAL A 369 -24.36 13.94 -8.10
C VAL A 369 -24.62 12.74 -7.19
N ARG A 370 -23.63 12.36 -6.36
CA ARG A 370 -23.79 11.27 -5.39
C ARG A 370 -24.86 11.61 -4.35
N HIS A 371 -24.85 12.82 -3.81
CA HIS A 371 -25.84 13.26 -2.83
C HIS A 371 -27.23 13.45 -3.45
N ALA A 372 -27.35 13.99 -4.67
CA ALA A 372 -28.60 14.05 -5.42
C ALA A 372 -29.23 12.66 -5.60
N SER A 373 -28.43 11.70 -6.09
CA SER A 373 -28.83 10.32 -6.33
C SER A 373 -29.27 9.61 -5.05
N MET A 374 -28.64 9.90 -3.92
CA MET A 374 -28.99 9.38 -2.60
C MET A 374 -30.23 10.05 -1.99
N GLY A 375 -30.50 11.32 -2.32
CA GLY A 375 -31.68 12.08 -1.89
C GLY A 375 -32.89 12.02 -2.84
N GLY A 376 -32.83 11.17 -3.88
CA GLY A 376 -33.91 10.95 -4.84
C GLY A 376 -34.08 12.03 -5.92
N ASP A 377 -33.21 13.03 -5.97
CA ASP A 377 -33.29 14.17 -6.91
C ASP A 377 -32.50 13.86 -8.20
N LEU A 378 -33.05 12.96 -9.02
CA LEU A 378 -32.37 12.43 -10.21
C LEU A 378 -32.24 13.48 -11.34
N ASP A 379 -33.20 14.40 -11.45
CA ASP A 379 -33.17 15.45 -12.48
C ASP A 379 -32.07 16.47 -12.19
N PHE A 380 -31.88 16.86 -10.93
CA PHE A 380 -30.74 17.70 -10.53
C PHE A 380 -29.40 16.99 -10.78
N ALA A 381 -29.32 15.69 -10.48
CA ALA A 381 -28.13 14.89 -10.75
C ALA A 381 -27.76 14.84 -12.25
N ALA A 382 -28.76 14.66 -13.12
CA ALA A 382 -28.61 14.65 -14.56
C ALA A 382 -28.14 16.01 -15.11
N ALA A 383 -28.82 17.09 -14.71
CA ALA A 383 -28.48 18.45 -15.14
C ALA A 383 -27.07 18.88 -14.70
N ALA A 384 -26.68 18.58 -13.45
CA ALA A 384 -25.37 18.92 -12.92
C ALA A 384 -24.24 18.17 -13.67
N MET A 385 -24.44 16.89 -13.99
CA MET A 385 -23.49 16.09 -14.79
C MET A 385 -23.33 16.61 -16.22
N GLU A 386 -24.44 17.00 -16.87
CA GLU A 386 -24.39 17.59 -18.22
C GLU A 386 -23.64 18.93 -18.23
N GLN A 387 -23.77 19.76 -17.19
CA GLN A 387 -23.06 21.05 -17.09
C GLN A 387 -21.52 20.93 -17.01
N ALA A 388 -20.96 20.01 -16.21
CA ALA A 388 -19.50 19.81 -16.21
C ALA A 388 -18.96 19.26 -17.53
N THR A 389 -19.80 18.48 -18.23
CA THR A 389 -19.49 17.98 -19.58
C THR A 389 -19.38 19.13 -20.57
N ALA A 390 -20.31 20.09 -20.51
CA ALA A 390 -20.29 21.30 -21.33
C ALA A 390 -19.13 22.25 -21.00
N ARG A 391 -18.65 22.25 -19.74
CA ARG A 391 -17.48 23.02 -19.30
C ARG A 391 -16.13 22.34 -19.58
N SER A 392 -16.12 21.17 -20.24
CA SER A 392 -14.91 20.35 -20.47
C SER A 392 -14.13 20.00 -19.18
N THR A 393 -14.78 19.95 -18.00
CA THR A 393 -14.15 19.62 -16.71
C THR A 393 -14.22 18.13 -16.32
N TRP A 394 -14.75 17.28 -17.21
CA TRP A 394 -14.90 15.84 -16.97
C TRP A 394 -13.56 15.11 -16.81
N ASN A 395 -13.51 14.13 -15.90
CA ASN A 395 -12.34 13.31 -15.59
C ASN A 395 -12.74 11.93 -15.02
N MET A 396 -11.76 11.10 -14.67
CA MET A 396 -12.02 9.71 -14.22
C MET A 396 -12.76 9.59 -12.88
N THR A 397 -12.73 10.60 -12.01
CA THR A 397 -13.46 10.57 -10.72
C THR A 397 -14.98 10.54 -10.90
N TYR A 398 -15.48 11.00 -12.05
CA TYR A 398 -16.90 11.01 -12.40
C TYR A 398 -17.47 9.64 -12.79
N ILE A 399 -16.63 8.64 -13.11
CA ILE A 399 -17.08 7.30 -13.55
C ILE A 399 -17.96 6.61 -12.49
N SER A 400 -17.57 6.66 -11.22
CA SER A 400 -18.32 5.97 -10.15
C SER A 400 -19.68 6.63 -9.84
N PRO A 401 -19.78 7.96 -9.67
CA PRO A 401 -21.07 8.66 -9.62
C PRO A 401 -21.93 8.41 -10.86
N MET A 402 -21.32 8.43 -12.06
CA MET A 402 -22.05 8.23 -13.31
C MET A 402 -22.66 6.83 -13.40
N LEU A 403 -21.92 5.77 -13.06
CA LEU A 403 -22.49 4.42 -12.96
C LEU A 403 -23.67 4.34 -11.99
N GLN A 404 -23.54 4.94 -10.79
CA GLN A 404 -24.61 4.94 -9.78
C GLN A 404 -25.87 5.69 -10.24
N LEU A 405 -25.69 6.76 -11.00
CA LEU A 405 -26.76 7.54 -11.61
C LEU A 405 -27.45 6.76 -12.74
N LEU A 406 -26.67 6.15 -13.65
CA LEU A 406 -27.17 5.34 -14.76
C LEU A 406 -27.94 4.09 -14.33
N ASP A 407 -27.60 3.51 -13.18
CA ASP A 407 -28.32 2.37 -12.61
C ASP A 407 -29.66 2.79 -11.95
N ARG A 408 -29.94 4.09 -11.81
CA ARG A 408 -31.18 4.66 -11.23
C ARG A 408 -32.03 5.49 -12.20
N LEU A 409 -31.44 6.05 -13.27
CA LEU A 409 -32.15 6.90 -14.22
C LEU A 409 -33.14 6.12 -15.10
N PRO A 410 -34.37 6.62 -15.29
CA PRO A 410 -35.25 6.18 -16.37
C PRO A 410 -34.61 6.39 -17.74
N GLN A 411 -34.88 5.51 -18.70
CA GLN A 411 -34.38 5.66 -20.07
C GLN A 411 -34.95 6.93 -20.73
N GLU A 412 -36.18 7.31 -20.41
CA GLU A 412 -36.84 8.53 -20.90
C GLU A 412 -36.05 9.79 -20.55
N THR A 413 -35.58 9.92 -19.29
CA THR A 413 -34.72 11.01 -18.85
C THR A 413 -33.37 11.01 -19.57
N LEU A 414 -32.78 9.83 -19.83
CA LEU A 414 -31.53 9.74 -20.60
C LEU A 414 -31.70 10.21 -22.05
N PHE A 415 -32.82 9.91 -22.70
CA PHE A 415 -33.10 10.41 -24.06
C PHE A 415 -33.33 11.93 -24.11
N ALA A 416 -33.81 12.53 -23.02
CA ALA A 416 -33.95 13.99 -22.89
C ALA A 416 -32.60 14.72 -22.75
N HIS A 417 -31.53 14.03 -22.33
CA HIS A 417 -30.19 14.59 -22.08
C HIS A 417 -29.09 13.90 -22.94
N PRO A 418 -28.96 14.27 -24.24
CA PRO A 418 -28.02 13.62 -25.16
C PRO A 418 -26.55 13.62 -24.72
N GLY A 419 -26.08 14.67 -24.05
CA GLY A 419 -24.71 14.74 -23.55
C GLY A 419 -24.45 13.71 -22.44
N LEU A 420 -25.41 13.59 -21.53
CA LEU A 420 -25.43 12.59 -20.48
C LEU A 420 -25.50 11.16 -21.04
N PHE A 421 -26.31 10.93 -22.08
CA PHE A 421 -26.43 9.61 -22.72
C PHE A 421 -25.13 9.17 -23.42
N TYR A 422 -24.45 10.10 -24.12
CA TYR A 422 -23.10 9.85 -24.66
C TYR A 422 -22.10 9.48 -23.56
N LEU A 423 -22.05 10.23 -22.45
CA LEU A 423 -21.19 9.89 -21.32
C LEU A 423 -21.56 8.55 -20.69
N GLY A 424 -22.84 8.15 -20.71
CA GLY A 424 -23.26 6.83 -20.28
C GLY A 424 -22.67 5.71 -21.14
N CYS A 425 -22.64 5.90 -22.46
CA CYS A 425 -21.97 4.99 -23.39
C CYS A 425 -20.46 4.89 -23.10
N LEU A 426 -19.78 6.04 -22.96
CA LEU A 426 -18.35 6.08 -22.65
C LEU A 426 -18.04 5.45 -21.28
N THR A 427 -18.86 5.71 -20.26
CA THR A 427 -18.72 5.12 -18.92
C THR A 427 -18.80 3.60 -18.99
N TYR A 428 -19.81 3.03 -19.66
CA TYR A 428 -19.91 1.58 -19.81
C TYR A 428 -18.79 0.95 -20.64
N ALA A 429 -18.26 1.67 -21.64
CA ALA A 429 -17.08 1.24 -22.38
C ALA A 429 -15.84 1.19 -21.46
N LEU A 430 -15.59 2.23 -20.67
CA LEU A 430 -14.44 2.29 -19.76
C LEU A 430 -14.54 1.28 -18.60
N THR A 431 -15.75 0.88 -18.19
CA THR A 431 -15.97 -0.01 -17.02
C THR A 431 -16.21 -1.48 -17.40
N GLY A 432 -15.69 -1.95 -18.54
CA GLY A 432 -15.75 -3.37 -18.93
C GLY A 432 -17.16 -3.90 -19.23
N ARG A 433 -18.08 -3.07 -19.74
CA ARG A 433 -19.43 -3.49 -20.17
C ARG A 433 -19.65 -3.23 -21.68
N PRO A 434 -18.80 -3.78 -22.58
CA PRO A 434 -18.79 -3.43 -24.00
C PRO A 434 -20.13 -3.63 -24.70
N ASP A 435 -20.85 -4.73 -24.44
CA ASP A 435 -22.13 -5.02 -25.09
C ASP A 435 -23.23 -4.01 -24.75
N LYS A 436 -23.22 -3.46 -23.53
CA LYS A 436 -24.17 -2.41 -23.13
C LYS A 436 -23.78 -1.07 -23.77
N ALA A 437 -22.49 -0.77 -23.80
CA ALA A 437 -21.96 0.43 -24.44
C ALA A 437 -22.24 0.45 -25.96
N GLU A 438 -22.02 -0.67 -26.65
CA GLU A 438 -22.26 -0.82 -28.11
C GLU A 438 -23.73 -0.63 -28.47
N ARG A 439 -24.65 -1.28 -27.74
CA ARG A 439 -26.10 -1.13 -27.95
C ARG A 439 -26.57 0.31 -27.71
N TRP A 440 -26.08 0.97 -26.67
CA TRP A 440 -26.44 2.36 -26.37
C TRP A 440 -25.81 3.34 -27.38
N LEU A 441 -24.58 3.08 -27.82
CA LEU A 441 -23.91 3.86 -28.87
C LEU A 441 -24.64 3.73 -30.22
N GLU A 442 -25.20 2.55 -30.53
CA GLU A 442 -26.05 2.39 -31.70
C GLU A 442 -27.40 3.12 -31.55
N GLN A 443 -27.99 3.14 -30.35
CA GLN A 443 -29.22 3.90 -30.08
C GLN A 443 -29.01 5.41 -30.26
N ILE A 444 -27.98 6.00 -29.63
CA ILE A 444 -27.73 7.47 -29.75
C ILE A 444 -27.40 7.89 -31.19
N ARG A 445 -26.77 7.01 -31.99
CA ARG A 445 -26.54 7.21 -33.43
C ARG A 445 -27.81 7.29 -34.28
N ARG A 446 -28.92 6.71 -33.81
CA ARG A 446 -30.23 6.73 -34.49
C ARG A 446 -31.10 7.92 -34.06
N THR A 447 -30.73 8.63 -33.00
CA THR A 447 -31.43 9.83 -32.50
C THR A 447 -30.92 11.10 -33.20
N ASP A 448 -31.71 12.18 -33.19
CA ASP A 448 -31.27 13.51 -33.68
C ASP A 448 -30.01 14.04 -32.97
N ALA A 449 -29.69 13.54 -31.77
CA ALA A 449 -28.42 13.73 -31.09
C ALA A 449 -27.18 13.46 -31.97
N ALA A 450 -27.25 12.50 -32.88
CA ALA A 450 -26.17 12.17 -33.81
C ALA A 450 -25.87 13.28 -34.82
N LYS A 451 -26.83 14.20 -35.06
CA LYS A 451 -26.64 15.38 -35.92
C LYS A 451 -25.86 16.50 -35.22
N ASN A 452 -25.71 16.46 -33.89
CA ASN A 452 -24.95 17.45 -33.12
C ASN A 452 -23.44 17.17 -33.24
N PRO A 453 -22.64 18.05 -33.89
CA PRO A 453 -21.20 17.84 -34.07
C PRO A 453 -20.43 17.72 -32.75
N ALA A 454 -20.90 18.34 -31.67
CA ALA A 454 -20.24 18.28 -30.36
C ALA A 454 -20.32 16.90 -29.68
N ILE A 455 -21.23 16.03 -30.15
CA ILE A 455 -21.41 14.65 -29.68
C ILE A 455 -20.85 13.66 -30.71
N SER A 456 -21.24 13.81 -31.99
CA SER A 456 -20.86 12.83 -33.02
C SER A 456 -19.37 12.81 -33.32
N SER A 457 -18.67 13.95 -33.20
CA SER A 457 -17.21 14.00 -33.28
C SER A 457 -16.49 13.20 -32.19
N LYS A 458 -17.17 12.82 -31.10
CA LYS A 458 -16.59 12.10 -29.97
C LYS A 458 -16.90 10.60 -29.98
N PHE A 459 -17.76 10.12 -30.89
CA PHE A 459 -18.13 8.70 -30.96
C PHE A 459 -16.92 7.77 -31.14
N PHE A 460 -15.89 8.17 -31.89
CA PHE A 460 -14.68 7.37 -32.09
C PHE A 460 -13.93 7.05 -30.77
N ILE A 461 -14.06 7.90 -29.74
CA ILE A 461 -13.48 7.68 -28.41
C ILE A 461 -14.20 6.52 -27.72
N THR A 462 -15.52 6.46 -27.84
CA THR A 462 -16.34 5.34 -27.31
C THR A 462 -16.13 4.07 -28.13
N ASP A 463 -16.08 4.14 -29.47
CA ASP A 463 -15.78 2.99 -30.33
C ASP A 463 -14.42 2.36 -30.01
N SER A 464 -13.38 3.19 -29.90
CA SER A 464 -12.03 2.72 -29.56
C SER A 464 -11.96 2.18 -28.12
N SER A 465 -12.68 2.78 -27.17
CA SER A 465 -12.80 2.23 -25.81
C SER A 465 -13.49 0.86 -25.81
N ILE A 466 -14.54 0.64 -26.63
CA ILE A 466 -15.18 -0.67 -26.80
C ILE A 466 -14.21 -1.67 -27.44
N ALA A 467 -13.46 -1.26 -28.46
CA ALA A 467 -12.46 -2.10 -29.13
C ALA A 467 -11.33 -2.53 -28.17
N VAL A 468 -10.84 -1.64 -27.30
CA VAL A 468 -9.88 -1.98 -26.22
C VAL A 468 -10.44 -3.09 -25.32
N GLN A 469 -11.70 -3.00 -24.88
CA GLN A 469 -12.30 -4.02 -24.02
C GLN A 469 -12.61 -5.35 -24.73
N ARG A 470 -12.67 -5.37 -26.07
CA ARG A 470 -12.77 -6.60 -26.89
C ARG A 470 -11.41 -7.09 -27.39
N ASP A 471 -10.31 -6.53 -26.91
CA ASP A 471 -8.92 -6.86 -27.29
C ASP A 471 -8.59 -6.63 -28.78
N ASP A 472 -9.44 -5.87 -29.51
CA ASP A 472 -9.24 -5.54 -30.93
C ASP A 472 -8.33 -4.30 -31.09
N MET A 473 -7.06 -4.51 -30.80
CA MET A 473 -6.03 -3.45 -30.85
C MET A 473 -5.81 -2.91 -32.27
N GLN A 474 -6.09 -3.68 -33.31
CA GLN A 474 -5.98 -3.22 -34.69
C GLN A 474 -7.07 -2.17 -34.98
N ARG A 475 -8.31 -2.42 -34.56
CA ARG A 475 -9.40 -1.44 -34.69
C ARG A 475 -9.17 -0.18 -33.86
N VAL A 476 -8.53 -0.29 -32.70
CA VAL A 476 -8.10 0.87 -31.89
C VAL A 476 -7.12 1.76 -32.68
N ILE A 477 -6.14 1.17 -33.36
CA ILE A 477 -5.18 1.92 -34.20
C ILE A 477 -5.90 2.63 -35.36
N GLU A 478 -6.80 1.94 -36.06
CA GLU A 478 -7.58 2.53 -37.16
C GLU A 478 -8.42 3.73 -36.75
N LEU A 479 -9.01 3.70 -35.55
CA LEU A 479 -9.86 4.76 -35.02
C LEU A 479 -9.05 5.93 -34.45
N LEU A 480 -7.97 5.65 -33.72
CA LEU A 480 -7.24 6.67 -32.96
C LEU A 480 -6.06 7.30 -33.71
N ALA A 481 -5.33 6.54 -34.53
CA ALA A 481 -4.15 7.07 -35.22
C ALA A 481 -4.46 8.27 -36.14
N PRO A 482 -5.57 8.30 -36.91
CA PRO A 482 -5.96 9.48 -37.68
C PRO A 482 -6.45 10.64 -36.81
N ALA A 483 -6.99 10.34 -35.62
CA ALA A 483 -7.61 11.30 -34.73
C ALA A 483 -6.63 11.99 -33.77
N CYS A 484 -5.40 11.49 -33.60
CA CYS A 484 -4.41 12.05 -32.68
C CYS A 484 -3.93 13.48 -33.02
N SER A 485 -4.20 13.98 -34.23
CA SER A 485 -3.94 15.38 -34.62
C SER A 485 -5.11 16.33 -34.34
N LEU A 486 -6.28 15.82 -33.94
CA LEU A 486 -7.45 16.63 -33.65
C LEU A 486 -7.33 17.27 -32.26
N PRO A 487 -7.64 18.58 -32.11
CA PRO A 487 -7.65 19.22 -30.80
C PRO A 487 -8.83 18.70 -29.98
N ILE A 488 -8.54 17.90 -28.95
CA ILE A 488 -9.51 17.46 -27.94
C ILE A 488 -9.38 18.40 -26.75
N GLU A 489 -10.39 19.24 -26.51
CA GLU A 489 -10.38 20.28 -25.46
C GLU A 489 -10.25 19.74 -24.04
N ASN A 490 -10.83 18.57 -23.75
CA ASN A 490 -10.76 17.95 -22.43
C ASN A 490 -9.49 17.09 -22.30
N PRO A 491 -8.57 17.38 -21.34
CA PRO A 491 -7.32 16.63 -21.20
C PRO A 491 -7.54 15.14 -20.92
N SER A 492 -8.52 14.78 -20.08
CA SER A 492 -8.82 13.38 -19.73
C SER A 492 -9.19 12.56 -20.97
N LEU A 493 -10.06 13.09 -21.85
CA LEU A 493 -10.42 12.45 -23.12
C LEU A 493 -9.23 12.37 -24.08
N ARG A 494 -8.37 13.41 -24.13
CA ARG A 494 -7.14 13.38 -24.93
C ARG A 494 -6.21 12.26 -24.47
N TYR A 495 -5.97 12.13 -23.16
CA TYR A 495 -5.11 11.08 -22.63
C TYR A 495 -5.74 9.67 -22.71
N ILE A 496 -7.07 9.53 -22.71
CA ILE A 496 -7.74 8.26 -23.06
C ILE A 496 -7.37 7.83 -24.49
N CYS A 497 -7.44 8.74 -25.47
CA CYS A 497 -7.03 8.45 -26.84
C CYS A 497 -5.53 8.15 -26.96
N LEU A 498 -4.67 8.96 -26.35
CA LEU A 498 -3.22 8.76 -26.39
C LEU A 498 -2.79 7.44 -25.72
N ALA A 499 -3.37 7.12 -24.56
CA ALA A 499 -3.11 5.87 -23.84
C ALA A 499 -3.64 4.65 -24.58
N GLY A 500 -4.87 4.72 -25.12
CA GLY A 500 -5.45 3.64 -25.93
C GLY A 500 -4.60 3.34 -27.17
N LEU A 501 -4.15 4.37 -27.89
CA LEU A 501 -3.30 4.18 -29.06
C LEU A 501 -1.90 3.66 -28.70
N ALA A 502 -1.28 4.19 -27.64
CA ALA A 502 0.03 3.73 -27.20
C ALA A 502 -0.01 2.26 -26.73
N ALA A 503 -1.05 1.86 -26.00
CA ALA A 503 -1.27 0.47 -25.61
C ALA A 503 -1.51 -0.44 -26.83
N ALA A 504 -2.28 0.02 -27.82
CA ALA A 504 -2.54 -0.75 -29.04
C ALA A 504 -1.29 -0.91 -29.92
N TYR A 505 -0.48 0.14 -30.10
CA TYR A 505 0.82 0.01 -30.76
C TYR A 505 1.76 -0.94 -30.02
N LEU A 506 1.77 -0.92 -28.69
CA LEU A 506 2.60 -1.80 -27.89
C LEU A 506 2.16 -3.27 -28.02
N ALA A 507 0.84 -3.53 -27.99
CA ALA A 507 0.25 -4.86 -28.17
C ALA A 507 0.50 -5.47 -29.56
N VAL A 508 0.64 -4.63 -30.60
CA VAL A 508 0.97 -5.05 -31.98
C VAL A 508 2.50 -5.02 -32.24
N GLY A 509 3.33 -4.84 -31.20
CA GLY A 509 4.80 -4.87 -31.31
C GLY A 509 5.44 -3.64 -31.94
N ARG A 510 4.69 -2.56 -32.19
CA ARG A 510 5.15 -1.31 -32.83
C ARG A 510 5.86 -0.37 -31.83
N GLN A 511 6.84 -0.89 -31.10
CA GLN A 511 7.55 -0.17 -30.02
C GLN A 511 8.10 1.21 -30.46
N ALA A 512 8.66 1.31 -31.66
CA ALA A 512 9.18 2.59 -32.19
C ALA A 512 8.10 3.69 -32.33
N ASP A 513 6.85 3.30 -32.63
CA ASP A 513 5.73 4.24 -32.72
C ASP A 513 5.19 4.61 -31.32
N VAL A 514 5.28 3.71 -30.33
CA VAL A 514 5.00 4.02 -28.92
C VAL A 514 5.93 5.10 -28.41
N HIS A 515 7.25 4.95 -28.61
CA HIS A 515 8.23 5.97 -28.24
C HIS A 515 7.96 7.30 -28.95
N ARG A 516 7.76 7.29 -30.27
CA ARG A 516 7.45 8.51 -31.04
C ARG A 516 6.18 9.22 -30.55
N LEU A 517 5.13 8.46 -30.21
CA LEU A 517 3.87 9.01 -29.71
C LEU A 517 4.02 9.67 -28.32
N LEU A 518 4.75 9.00 -27.41
CA LEU A 518 5.05 9.52 -26.07
C LEU A 518 5.96 10.76 -26.13
N ASP A 519 6.99 10.75 -26.97
CA ASP A 519 7.95 11.87 -27.09
C ASP A 519 7.35 13.08 -27.83
N ALA A 520 6.39 12.86 -28.74
CA ALA A 520 5.63 13.93 -29.39
C ALA A 520 4.53 14.54 -28.50
N ASN A 521 4.14 13.86 -27.41
CA ASN A 521 3.10 14.31 -26.47
C ASN A 521 3.59 14.27 -25.01
N PRO A 522 4.63 15.02 -24.63
CA PRO A 522 5.03 15.10 -23.22
C PRO A 522 3.87 15.64 -22.38
N VAL A 523 3.62 15.02 -21.23
CA VAL A 523 2.58 15.48 -20.29
C VAL A 523 2.92 16.87 -19.79
N ALA A 524 1.98 17.80 -19.95
CA ALA A 524 2.14 19.19 -19.51
C ALA A 524 2.27 19.26 -17.98
N PRO A 525 3.00 20.23 -17.41
CA PRO A 525 3.09 20.39 -15.96
C PRO A 525 1.72 20.48 -15.26
N GLU A 526 0.75 21.12 -15.94
CA GLU A 526 -0.65 21.28 -15.51
C GLU A 526 -1.45 19.97 -15.51
N ASP A 527 -1.08 19.01 -16.37
CA ASP A 527 -1.75 17.70 -16.51
C ASP A 527 -1.12 16.61 -15.62
N ARG A 528 -0.06 16.91 -14.86
CA ARG A 528 0.69 15.91 -14.08
C ARG A 528 -0.15 15.16 -13.06
N ASP A 529 -1.18 15.84 -12.54
CA ASP A 529 -2.12 15.30 -11.57
C ASP A 529 -3.43 14.85 -12.25
N ASN A 530 -3.41 14.52 -13.55
CA ASN A 530 -4.52 13.87 -14.26
C ASN A 530 -4.33 12.33 -14.28
N ASP A 531 -5.34 11.58 -13.84
CA ASP A 531 -5.37 10.11 -13.79
C ASP A 531 -4.92 9.49 -15.13
N MET A 532 -5.51 9.92 -16.25
CA MET A 532 -5.21 9.36 -17.57
C MET A 532 -3.86 9.83 -18.13
N ALA A 533 -3.35 10.99 -17.72
CA ALA A 533 -1.99 11.40 -18.06
C ALA A 533 -0.96 10.48 -17.38
N MET A 534 -1.18 10.12 -16.10
CA MET A 534 -0.35 9.12 -15.41
C MET A 534 -0.45 7.74 -16.07
N VAL A 535 -1.64 7.33 -16.55
CA VAL A 535 -1.80 6.10 -17.36
C VAL A 535 -0.95 6.18 -18.63
N PHE A 536 -1.02 7.28 -19.38
CA PHE A 536 -0.23 7.46 -20.60
C PHE A 536 1.29 7.41 -20.33
N GLU A 537 1.78 8.07 -19.28
CA GLU A 537 3.18 7.96 -18.83
C GLU A 537 3.54 6.51 -18.47
N SER A 538 2.63 5.76 -17.83
CA SER A 538 2.88 4.38 -17.39
C SER A 538 3.13 3.40 -18.54
N ILE A 539 2.61 3.69 -19.74
CA ILE A 539 2.85 2.87 -20.94
C ILE A 539 4.33 2.89 -21.34
N ARG A 540 5.10 3.93 -20.96
CA ARG A 540 6.56 3.92 -21.10
C ARG A 540 7.21 2.84 -20.23
N ALA A 541 6.74 2.64 -19.00
CA ALA A 541 7.20 1.54 -18.15
C ALA A 541 6.73 0.17 -18.67
N GLN A 542 5.53 0.10 -19.26
CA GLN A 542 5.02 -1.10 -19.93
C GLN A 542 5.90 -1.49 -21.15
N ALA A 543 6.35 -0.51 -21.93
CA ALA A 543 7.23 -0.73 -23.08
C ALA A 543 8.59 -1.29 -22.66
N TYR A 544 9.23 -0.70 -21.63
CA TYR A 544 10.45 -1.25 -21.05
C TYR A 544 10.28 -2.69 -20.55
N LEU A 545 9.15 -2.99 -19.88
CA LEU A 545 8.88 -4.35 -19.38
C LEU A 545 8.75 -5.38 -20.51
N ILE A 546 8.07 -5.03 -21.61
CA ILE A 546 7.91 -5.92 -22.78
C ILE A 546 9.23 -6.10 -23.53
N ALA A 547 10.05 -5.06 -23.60
CA ALA A 547 11.44 -5.15 -24.08
C ALA A 547 12.35 -5.98 -23.14
N GLY A 548 11.89 -6.32 -21.93
CA GLY A 548 12.63 -7.10 -20.93
C GLY A 548 13.48 -6.26 -19.96
N GLU A 549 13.49 -4.94 -20.10
CA GLU A 549 14.21 -3.99 -19.24
C GLU A 549 13.47 -3.76 -17.90
N ALA A 550 13.28 -4.85 -17.13
CA ALA A 550 12.49 -4.86 -15.89
C ALA A 550 12.98 -3.85 -14.84
N THR A 551 14.29 -3.53 -14.82
CA THR A 551 14.88 -2.54 -13.91
C THR A 551 14.34 -1.12 -14.18
N GLU A 552 14.30 -0.70 -15.44
CA GLU A 552 13.81 0.63 -15.82
C GLU A 552 12.29 0.71 -15.73
N ALA A 553 11.58 -0.37 -16.10
CA ALA A 553 10.14 -0.50 -15.85
C ALA A 553 9.79 -0.34 -14.36
N GLY A 554 10.54 -1.00 -13.47
CA GLY A 554 10.38 -0.88 -12.02
C GLY A 554 10.69 0.52 -11.48
N ARG A 555 11.77 1.15 -11.98
CA ARG A 555 12.18 2.50 -11.57
C ARG A 555 11.15 3.56 -11.94
N LEU A 556 10.64 3.53 -13.17
CA LEU A 556 9.63 4.47 -13.64
C LEU A 556 8.24 4.17 -13.04
N GLY A 557 7.83 2.91 -13.05
CA GLY A 557 6.53 2.48 -12.54
C GLY A 557 6.31 2.81 -11.06
N ALA A 558 7.34 2.68 -10.22
CA ALA A 558 7.26 3.03 -8.79
C ALA A 558 6.97 4.53 -8.56
N GLY A 559 7.59 5.42 -9.34
CA GLY A 559 7.36 6.86 -9.22
C GLY A 559 5.98 7.31 -9.72
N ILE A 560 5.47 6.67 -10.77
CA ILE A 560 4.11 6.94 -11.28
C ILE A 560 3.06 6.39 -10.30
N LEU A 561 3.24 5.16 -9.80
CA LEU A 561 2.33 4.55 -8.83
C LEU A 561 2.23 5.39 -7.54
N ALA A 562 3.36 5.85 -6.98
CA ALA A 562 3.36 6.66 -5.77
C ALA A 562 2.56 7.97 -5.93
N ARG A 563 2.68 8.65 -7.09
CA ARG A 563 1.86 9.84 -7.39
C ARG A 563 0.37 9.48 -7.54
N ALA A 564 0.04 8.40 -8.25
CA ALA A 564 -1.35 7.97 -8.44
C ALA A 564 -2.02 7.56 -7.12
N GLU A 565 -1.29 6.91 -6.22
CA GLU A 565 -1.76 6.57 -4.88
C GLU A 565 -1.94 7.82 -3.99
N ALA A 566 -1.05 8.82 -4.09
CA ALA A 566 -1.16 10.07 -3.35
C ALA A 566 -2.30 10.98 -3.84
N ALA A 567 -2.44 11.18 -5.16
CA ALA A 567 -3.42 12.08 -5.75
C ALA A 567 -4.85 11.52 -5.75
N PHE A 568 -5.01 10.23 -6.11
CA PHE A 568 -6.32 9.62 -6.36
C PHE A 568 -6.65 8.43 -5.43
N GLY A 569 -5.73 8.07 -4.54
CA GLY A 569 -5.88 6.90 -3.69
C GLY A 569 -5.59 5.58 -4.40
N ARG A 570 -5.38 4.53 -3.59
CA ARG A 570 -4.84 3.24 -4.01
C ARG A 570 -5.69 2.45 -5.01
N GLY A 571 -6.99 2.71 -5.04
CA GLY A 571 -7.98 2.07 -5.92
C GLY A 571 -8.32 2.85 -7.19
N SER A 572 -7.62 3.94 -7.50
CA SER A 572 -7.80 4.71 -8.73
C SER A 572 -7.43 3.92 -9.99
N ILE A 573 -7.85 4.40 -11.16
CA ILE A 573 -7.63 3.70 -12.44
C ILE A 573 -6.13 3.76 -12.79
N ALA A 574 -5.50 4.93 -12.70
CA ALA A 574 -4.05 5.09 -12.80
C ALA A 574 -3.28 4.17 -11.85
N ALA A 575 -3.60 4.16 -10.54
CA ALA A 575 -2.85 3.35 -9.59
C ALA A 575 -2.99 1.84 -9.87
N ASN A 576 -4.18 1.40 -10.29
CA ASN A 576 -4.43 0.01 -10.67
C ASN A 576 -3.68 -0.41 -11.94
N LEU A 577 -3.70 0.41 -13.00
CA LEU A 577 -2.98 0.17 -14.26
C LEU A 577 -1.46 0.15 -14.06
N CYS A 578 -0.93 1.10 -13.27
CA CYS A 578 0.49 1.15 -12.92
C CYS A 578 0.92 -0.04 -12.06
N ALA A 579 0.09 -0.45 -11.09
CA ALA A 579 0.39 -1.55 -10.19
C ALA A 579 0.58 -2.89 -10.91
N ALA A 580 -0.22 -3.19 -11.93
CA ALA A 580 -0.07 -4.43 -12.71
C ALA A 580 1.28 -4.50 -13.45
N THR A 581 1.74 -3.37 -14.02
CA THR A 581 3.06 -3.27 -14.67
C THR A 581 4.20 -3.36 -13.65
N LEU A 582 4.07 -2.66 -12.52
CA LEU A 582 5.09 -2.68 -11.46
C LEU A 582 5.21 -4.04 -10.78
N ALA A 583 4.10 -4.77 -10.61
CA ALA A 583 4.10 -6.10 -10.00
C ALA A 583 4.85 -7.13 -10.84
N ASP A 584 4.65 -7.18 -12.17
CA ASP A 584 5.40 -8.09 -13.05
C ASP A 584 6.87 -7.66 -13.20
N ALA A 585 7.17 -6.34 -13.16
CA ALA A 585 8.56 -5.87 -13.08
C ALA A 585 9.25 -6.30 -11.77
N TYR A 586 8.58 -6.16 -10.62
CA TYR A 586 9.10 -6.63 -9.33
C TYR A 586 9.19 -8.15 -9.26
N TYR A 587 8.24 -8.87 -9.85
CA TYR A 587 8.34 -10.32 -10.03
C TYR A 587 9.59 -10.66 -10.83
N GLU A 588 9.78 -10.12 -12.03
CA GLU A 588 10.91 -10.43 -12.89
C GLU A 588 12.28 -10.15 -12.24
N LEU A 589 12.35 -9.11 -11.40
CA LEU A 589 13.52 -8.74 -10.58
C LEU A 589 13.70 -9.56 -9.29
N ASP A 590 12.91 -10.63 -9.09
CA ASP A 590 12.95 -11.50 -7.90
C ASP A 590 12.57 -10.79 -6.59
N ARG A 591 11.83 -9.67 -6.68
CA ARG A 591 11.29 -8.89 -5.56
C ARG A 591 9.88 -9.34 -5.19
N VAL A 592 9.77 -10.63 -4.85
CA VAL A 592 8.49 -11.35 -4.61
C VAL A 592 7.57 -10.65 -3.62
N ASP A 593 8.09 -10.18 -2.49
CA ASP A 593 7.27 -9.54 -1.45
C ASP A 593 6.78 -8.15 -1.87
N ASP A 594 7.60 -7.37 -2.58
CA ASP A 594 7.20 -6.08 -3.15
C ASP A 594 6.11 -6.26 -4.22
N ALA A 595 6.23 -7.28 -5.08
CA ALA A 595 5.22 -7.62 -6.08
C ALA A 595 3.88 -8.01 -5.43
N ARG A 596 3.93 -8.81 -4.34
CA ARG A 596 2.74 -9.18 -3.57
C ARG A 596 2.10 -7.97 -2.89
N GLU A 597 2.89 -7.08 -2.30
CA GLU A 597 2.35 -5.86 -1.67
C GLU A 597 1.70 -4.94 -2.72
N VAL A 598 2.33 -4.74 -3.88
CA VAL A 598 1.79 -3.91 -4.97
C VAL A 598 0.41 -4.41 -5.43
N LEU A 599 0.17 -5.73 -5.50
CA LEU A 599 -1.13 -6.31 -5.88
C LEU A 599 -2.14 -6.43 -4.71
N ALA A 600 -1.70 -6.35 -3.45
CA ALA A 600 -2.56 -6.63 -2.30
C ALA A 600 -3.80 -5.71 -2.22
N ASN A 601 -4.98 -6.26 -1.98
CA ASN A 601 -6.30 -5.60 -1.92
C ASN A 601 -6.70 -4.83 -3.21
N ARG A 602 -6.20 -5.25 -4.39
CA ARG A 602 -6.53 -4.66 -5.71
C ARG A 602 -7.33 -5.59 -6.62
N THR A 603 -8.38 -6.22 -6.08
CA THR A 603 -9.21 -7.19 -6.82
C THR A 603 -9.87 -6.62 -8.09
N GLY A 604 -10.09 -5.30 -8.16
CA GLY A 604 -10.65 -4.64 -9.35
C GLY A 604 -9.75 -4.72 -10.59
N ILE A 605 -8.42 -4.84 -10.42
CA ILE A 605 -7.49 -5.07 -11.54
C ILE A 605 -7.83 -6.36 -12.28
N LEU A 606 -8.27 -7.39 -11.55
CA LEU A 606 -8.48 -8.74 -12.04
C LEU A 606 -9.88 -8.97 -12.66
N GLN A 607 -10.77 -7.96 -12.62
CA GLN A 607 -12.19 -8.12 -12.96
C GLN A 607 -12.76 -7.03 -13.87
N SER A 608 -12.18 -5.83 -13.89
CA SER A 608 -12.74 -4.68 -14.62
C SER A 608 -11.66 -3.69 -15.06
N SER A 609 -10.61 -4.19 -15.73
CA SER A 609 -9.52 -3.40 -16.31
C SER A 609 -9.32 -3.78 -17.78
N TRP A 610 -8.34 -3.20 -18.48
CA TRP A 610 -8.03 -3.58 -19.86
C TRP A 610 -7.53 -5.05 -19.94
N PRO A 611 -7.82 -5.79 -21.03
CA PRO A 611 -7.49 -7.22 -21.15
C PRO A 611 -6.01 -7.56 -20.88
N ASP A 612 -5.06 -6.76 -21.38
CA ASP A 612 -3.62 -6.96 -21.13
C ASP A 612 -3.25 -6.84 -19.65
N VAL A 613 -3.87 -5.87 -18.97
CA VAL A 613 -3.63 -5.54 -17.56
C VAL A 613 -4.22 -6.64 -16.67
N MET A 614 -5.44 -7.08 -16.96
CA MET A 614 -6.07 -8.23 -16.29
C MET A 614 -5.21 -9.48 -16.46
N THR A 615 -4.78 -9.78 -17.69
CA THR A 615 -3.94 -10.95 -18.02
C THR A 615 -2.65 -10.94 -17.19
N ARG A 616 -1.91 -9.83 -17.21
CA ARG A 616 -0.62 -9.71 -16.51
C ARG A 616 -0.77 -9.79 -14.99
N ALA A 617 -1.76 -9.12 -14.43
CA ALA A 617 -2.01 -9.15 -13.00
C ALA A 617 -2.44 -10.55 -12.52
N SER A 618 -3.26 -11.26 -13.30
CA SER A 618 -3.65 -12.65 -13.01
C SER A 618 -2.46 -13.62 -13.12
N LEU A 619 -1.61 -13.51 -14.15
CA LEU A 619 -0.37 -14.30 -14.25
C LEU A 619 0.58 -14.03 -13.08
N CYS A 620 0.84 -12.76 -12.77
CA CYS A 620 1.73 -12.38 -11.67
C CYS A 620 1.21 -12.90 -10.33
N ARG A 621 -0.09 -12.75 -10.05
CA ARG A 621 -0.71 -13.30 -8.83
C ARG A 621 -0.54 -14.83 -8.75
N ALA A 622 -0.92 -15.56 -9.79
CA ALA A 622 -0.85 -17.01 -9.78
C ALA A 622 0.60 -17.52 -9.56
N ARG A 623 1.58 -16.86 -10.17
CA ARG A 623 3.00 -17.15 -9.94
C ARG A 623 3.44 -16.85 -8.51
N LEU A 624 3.01 -15.73 -7.92
CA LEU A 624 3.29 -15.39 -6.52
C LEU A 624 2.67 -16.42 -5.55
N ASP A 625 1.46 -16.89 -5.83
CA ASP A 625 0.77 -17.93 -5.04
C ASP A 625 1.49 -19.29 -5.18
N PHE A 626 1.93 -19.66 -6.40
CA PHE A 626 2.70 -20.90 -6.66
C PHE A 626 4.05 -20.91 -5.94
N LEU A 627 4.74 -19.75 -5.86
CA LEU A 627 6.00 -19.60 -5.11
C LEU A 627 5.86 -19.70 -3.57
N GLN A 628 4.64 -19.73 -3.04
CA GLN A 628 4.38 -19.97 -1.61
C GLN A 628 3.98 -21.42 -1.31
N ASP A 629 4.33 -22.36 -2.20
CA ASP A 629 3.98 -23.79 -2.12
C ASP A 629 2.45 -24.02 -2.01
N ALA A 630 1.65 -23.17 -2.66
CA ALA A 630 0.19 -23.25 -2.71
C ALA A 630 -0.35 -23.56 -4.13
N PRO A 631 0.13 -24.62 -4.82
CA PRO A 631 -0.15 -24.86 -6.24
C PRO A 631 -1.65 -25.00 -6.55
N GLU A 632 -2.40 -25.69 -5.69
CA GLU A 632 -3.86 -25.85 -5.88
C GLU A 632 -4.62 -24.52 -5.81
N THR A 633 -4.13 -23.55 -5.01
CA THR A 633 -4.75 -22.22 -4.92
C THR A 633 -4.46 -21.40 -6.18
N ALA A 634 -3.23 -21.48 -6.70
CA ALA A 634 -2.85 -20.85 -7.96
C ALA A 634 -3.61 -21.44 -9.15
N LEU A 635 -3.71 -22.78 -9.24
CA LEU A 635 -4.44 -23.48 -10.30
C LEU A 635 -5.94 -23.18 -10.26
N ALA A 636 -6.60 -23.26 -9.10
CA ALA A 636 -8.02 -22.94 -8.97
C ALA A 636 -8.33 -21.46 -9.31
N PHE A 637 -7.42 -20.55 -8.98
CA PHE A 637 -7.53 -19.15 -9.39
C PHE A 637 -7.41 -18.99 -10.93
N LEU A 638 -6.41 -19.62 -11.55
CA LEU A 638 -6.24 -19.58 -13.01
C LEU A 638 -7.40 -20.23 -13.77
N GLU A 639 -7.98 -21.33 -13.27
CA GLU A 639 -9.14 -21.98 -13.87
C GLU A 639 -10.39 -21.07 -13.83
N ALA A 640 -10.64 -20.41 -12.70
CA ALA A 640 -11.72 -19.43 -12.57
C ALA A 640 -11.49 -18.21 -13.49
N GLN A 641 -10.25 -17.72 -13.61
CA GLN A 641 -9.90 -16.61 -14.49
C GLN A 641 -10.02 -16.97 -15.99
N ALA A 642 -9.52 -18.15 -16.40
CA ALA A 642 -9.67 -18.64 -17.77
C ALA A 642 -11.16 -18.73 -18.18
N SER A 643 -12.00 -19.23 -17.27
CA SER A 643 -13.44 -19.33 -17.46
C SER A 643 -14.10 -17.94 -17.56
N HIS A 644 -13.68 -16.98 -16.73
CA HIS A 644 -14.16 -15.60 -16.77
C HIS A 644 -13.82 -14.90 -18.09
N PHE A 645 -12.56 -15.00 -18.55
CA PHE A 645 -12.13 -14.41 -19.82
C PHE A 645 -12.87 -15.01 -21.02
N HIS A 646 -13.04 -16.33 -21.06
CA HIS A 646 -13.76 -16.98 -22.16
C HIS A 646 -15.23 -16.56 -22.21
N LEU A 647 -15.91 -16.39 -21.07
CA LEU A 647 -17.27 -15.83 -21.00
C LEU A 647 -17.37 -14.37 -21.48
N GLN A 648 -16.26 -13.63 -21.49
CA GLN A 648 -16.16 -12.27 -22.04
C GLN A 648 -15.69 -12.24 -23.51
N GLY A 649 -15.40 -13.39 -24.13
CA GLY A 649 -14.82 -13.47 -25.47
C GLY A 649 -13.33 -13.10 -25.54
N LEU A 650 -12.64 -13.02 -24.40
CA LEU A 650 -11.22 -12.65 -24.29
C LEU A 650 -10.32 -13.89 -24.45
N ASP A 651 -10.38 -14.53 -25.61
CA ASP A 651 -9.68 -15.80 -25.89
C ASP A 651 -8.15 -15.70 -25.73
N ARG A 652 -7.54 -14.53 -25.96
CA ARG A 652 -6.09 -14.31 -25.72
C ARG A 652 -5.75 -14.39 -24.23
N ALA A 653 -6.50 -13.69 -23.39
CA ALA A 653 -6.34 -13.74 -21.94
C ALA A 653 -6.59 -15.16 -21.40
N ALA A 654 -7.62 -15.84 -21.91
CA ALA A 654 -7.91 -17.23 -21.57
C ALA A 654 -6.77 -18.18 -21.98
N ALA A 655 -6.18 -18.01 -23.17
CA ALA A 655 -5.03 -18.79 -23.62
C ALA A 655 -3.83 -18.63 -22.69
N HIS A 656 -3.48 -17.40 -22.29
CA HIS A 656 -2.42 -17.14 -21.30
C HIS A 656 -2.69 -17.83 -19.95
N MET A 657 -3.92 -17.80 -19.44
CA MET A 657 -4.27 -18.51 -18.20
C MET A 657 -4.13 -20.04 -18.33
N LEU A 658 -4.50 -20.61 -19.49
CA LEU A 658 -4.38 -22.04 -19.78
C LEU A 658 -2.92 -22.48 -19.94
N GLY A 659 -2.10 -21.66 -20.62
CA GLY A 659 -0.67 -21.92 -20.79
C GLY A 659 0.08 -21.94 -19.46
N GLU A 660 -0.25 -21.01 -18.56
CA GLU A 660 0.34 -20.99 -17.21
C GLU A 660 -0.11 -22.17 -16.34
N GLN A 661 -1.36 -22.63 -16.47
CA GLN A 661 -1.81 -23.88 -15.84
C GLN A 661 -1.02 -25.09 -16.35
N VAL A 662 -0.74 -25.19 -17.65
CA VAL A 662 0.12 -26.26 -18.21
C VAL A 662 1.52 -26.18 -17.60
N ASN A 663 2.13 -24.99 -17.51
CA ASN A 663 3.45 -24.80 -16.88
C ASN A 663 3.46 -25.33 -15.43
N MET A 664 2.45 -24.95 -14.63
CA MET A 664 2.34 -25.33 -13.21
C MET A 664 2.04 -26.83 -13.03
N LEU A 665 1.14 -27.41 -13.83
CA LEU A 665 0.80 -28.84 -13.77
C LEU A 665 1.98 -29.73 -14.19
N LEU A 666 2.79 -29.30 -15.17
CA LEU A 666 4.01 -30.03 -15.52
C LEU A 666 5.06 -29.94 -14.42
N ALA A 667 5.14 -28.81 -13.70
CA ALA A 667 6.01 -28.65 -12.53
C ALA A 667 5.57 -29.49 -11.31
N THR A 668 4.26 -29.71 -11.10
CA THR A 668 3.74 -30.62 -10.06
C THR A 668 3.71 -32.10 -10.49
N GLY A 669 3.94 -32.39 -11.77
CA GLY A 669 3.96 -33.75 -12.33
C GLY A 669 2.61 -34.27 -12.84
N GLU A 670 1.57 -33.44 -12.86
CA GLU A 670 0.19 -33.79 -13.25
C GLU A 670 -0.04 -33.84 -14.77
N ARG A 671 0.77 -34.65 -15.47
CA ARG A 671 0.83 -34.71 -16.94
C ARG A 671 -0.52 -34.90 -17.64
N ARG A 672 -1.45 -35.70 -17.08
CA ARG A 672 -2.78 -35.93 -17.66
C ARG A 672 -3.58 -34.63 -17.79
N ARG A 673 -3.67 -33.84 -16.71
CA ARG A 673 -4.37 -32.54 -16.71
C ARG A 673 -3.66 -31.56 -17.66
N ALA A 674 -2.33 -31.56 -17.67
CA ALA A 674 -1.56 -30.72 -18.60
C ALA A 674 -1.87 -31.03 -20.08
N SER A 675 -1.98 -32.32 -20.46
CA SER A 675 -2.36 -32.76 -21.81
C SER A 675 -3.81 -32.38 -22.17
N GLU A 676 -4.74 -32.49 -21.23
CA GLU A 676 -6.14 -32.06 -21.41
C GLU A 676 -6.24 -30.54 -21.68
N LEU A 677 -5.46 -29.72 -20.96
CA LEU A 677 -5.41 -28.26 -21.19
C LEU A 677 -4.65 -27.90 -22.48
N ALA A 678 -3.56 -28.61 -22.81
CA ALA A 678 -2.85 -28.44 -24.08
C ALA A 678 -3.77 -28.73 -25.28
N THR A 679 -4.61 -29.77 -25.19
CA THR A 679 -5.62 -30.08 -26.22
C THR A 679 -6.63 -28.94 -26.42
N ARG A 680 -7.02 -28.25 -25.35
CA ARG A 680 -7.89 -27.05 -25.43
C ARG A 680 -7.16 -25.87 -26.09
N LEU A 681 -5.88 -25.65 -25.74
CA LEU A 681 -5.03 -24.65 -26.39
C LEU A 681 -4.83 -24.94 -27.89
N ASP A 682 -4.71 -26.20 -28.30
CA ASP A 682 -4.62 -26.59 -29.71
C ASP A 682 -5.91 -26.31 -30.49
N GLY A 683 -7.07 -26.33 -29.83
CA GLY A 683 -8.33 -25.84 -30.39
C GLY A 683 -8.26 -24.35 -30.74
N LEU A 684 -7.82 -23.53 -29.77
CA LEU A 684 -7.62 -22.09 -29.97
C LEU A 684 -6.53 -21.80 -31.02
N HIS A 685 -5.41 -22.52 -31.01
CA HIS A 685 -4.37 -22.40 -32.03
C HIS A 685 -4.91 -22.64 -33.44
N LYS A 686 -5.78 -23.64 -33.65
CA LYS A 686 -6.40 -23.90 -34.96
C LYS A 686 -7.37 -22.79 -35.38
N GLN A 687 -8.13 -22.23 -34.43
CA GLN A 687 -9.03 -21.10 -34.67
C GLN A 687 -8.26 -19.82 -35.06
N TYR A 688 -7.11 -19.58 -34.43
CA TYR A 688 -6.29 -18.37 -34.60
C TYR A 688 -5.01 -18.58 -35.42
N ALA A 689 -4.90 -19.68 -36.19
CA ALA A 689 -3.67 -20.06 -36.90
C ALA A 689 -3.18 -19.01 -37.93
N ASN A 690 -4.10 -18.28 -38.55
CA ASN A 690 -3.83 -17.20 -39.50
C ASN A 690 -4.15 -15.81 -38.91
N ALA A 691 -4.19 -15.68 -37.58
CA ALA A 691 -4.51 -14.42 -36.93
C ALA A 691 -3.39 -13.37 -37.12
N THR A 692 -3.75 -12.10 -36.98
CA THR A 692 -2.85 -10.96 -37.10
C THR A 692 -3.02 -10.02 -35.90
N GLY A 693 -2.11 -9.05 -35.74
CA GLY A 693 -2.09 -8.19 -34.57
C GLY A 693 -1.85 -8.98 -33.28
N VAL A 694 -2.53 -8.61 -32.19
CA VAL A 694 -2.29 -9.19 -30.86
C VAL A 694 -2.65 -10.68 -30.74
N PHE A 695 -3.52 -11.19 -31.61
CA PHE A 695 -4.00 -12.59 -31.55
C PHE A 695 -2.93 -13.62 -31.96
N VAL A 696 -1.78 -13.21 -32.51
CA VAL A 696 -0.63 -14.10 -32.77
C VAL A 696 -0.05 -14.71 -31.48
N GLU A 697 -0.33 -14.11 -30.32
CA GLU A 697 0.04 -14.67 -29.03
C GLU A 697 -0.66 -16.00 -28.72
N ILE A 698 -1.88 -16.23 -29.24
CA ILE A 698 -2.63 -17.46 -28.98
C ILE A 698 -1.90 -18.69 -29.57
N PRO A 699 -1.51 -18.71 -30.87
CA PRO A 699 -0.59 -19.71 -31.40
C PRO A 699 0.72 -19.83 -30.61
N ALA A 700 1.33 -18.72 -30.18
CA ALA A 700 2.58 -18.73 -29.42
C ALA A 700 2.46 -19.47 -28.08
N VAL A 701 1.41 -19.19 -27.31
CA VAL A 701 1.14 -19.82 -26.01
C VAL A 701 0.83 -21.30 -26.18
N ALA A 702 0.04 -21.68 -27.19
CA ALA A 702 -0.22 -23.08 -27.51
C ALA A 702 1.06 -23.82 -27.93
N ALA A 703 1.90 -23.22 -28.78
CA ALA A 703 3.19 -23.80 -29.18
C ALA A 703 4.15 -23.95 -28.00
N ALA A 704 4.20 -22.97 -27.08
CA ALA A 704 4.99 -23.06 -25.85
C ALA A 704 4.50 -24.15 -24.88
N ALA A 705 3.18 -24.37 -24.81
CA ALA A 705 2.57 -25.45 -24.04
C ALA A 705 2.86 -26.83 -24.67
N ARG A 706 2.67 -26.98 -26.00
CA ARG A 706 3.06 -28.18 -26.76
C ARG A 706 4.54 -28.52 -26.56
N ALA A 707 5.43 -27.53 -26.63
CA ALA A 707 6.86 -27.73 -26.43
C ALA A 707 7.19 -28.31 -25.05
N GLN A 708 6.58 -27.78 -23.98
CA GLN A 708 6.81 -28.28 -22.62
C GLN A 708 6.21 -29.66 -22.39
N LEU A 709 5.04 -29.96 -22.98
CA LEU A 709 4.44 -31.29 -22.92
C LEU A 709 5.32 -32.33 -23.67
N ALA A 710 5.75 -32.01 -24.90
CA ALA A 710 6.66 -32.85 -25.67
C ALA A 710 8.00 -33.10 -24.95
N MET A 711 8.54 -32.11 -24.22
CA MET A 711 9.70 -32.32 -23.34
C MET A 711 9.40 -33.26 -22.17
N ALA A 712 8.23 -33.16 -21.52
CA ALA A 712 7.81 -34.05 -20.44
C ALA A 712 7.56 -35.50 -20.92
N ASP A 713 7.13 -35.65 -22.17
CA ASP A 713 6.89 -36.93 -22.85
C ASP A 713 8.15 -37.49 -23.55
N SER A 714 9.32 -36.86 -23.36
CA SER A 714 10.62 -37.28 -23.92
C SER A 714 10.70 -37.26 -25.46
N ASN A 715 9.96 -36.34 -26.10
CA ASN A 715 9.95 -36.08 -27.55
C ASN A 715 10.61 -34.71 -27.90
N PRO A 716 11.93 -34.51 -27.65
CA PRO A 716 12.58 -33.22 -27.81
C PRO A 716 12.58 -32.68 -29.27
N GLY A 717 12.48 -33.55 -30.28
CA GLY A 717 12.35 -33.13 -31.68
C GLY A 717 11.04 -32.39 -31.98
N GLU A 718 9.93 -32.83 -31.39
CA GLU A 718 8.65 -32.13 -31.49
C GLU A 718 8.67 -30.82 -30.71
N ALA A 719 9.31 -30.81 -29.53
CA ALA A 719 9.53 -29.60 -28.76
C ALA A 719 10.31 -28.53 -29.54
N LEU A 720 11.40 -28.90 -30.24
CA LEU A 720 12.18 -27.97 -31.07
C LEU A 720 11.35 -27.36 -32.22
N ASN A 721 10.49 -28.16 -32.86
CA ASN A 721 9.58 -27.67 -33.91
C ASN A 721 8.60 -26.62 -33.35
N ALA A 722 7.98 -26.90 -32.21
CA ALA A 722 7.07 -25.96 -31.55
C ALA A 722 7.81 -24.69 -31.06
N LEU A 723 9.03 -24.82 -30.53
CA LEU A 723 9.86 -23.68 -30.12
C LEU A 723 10.34 -22.82 -31.29
N ALA A 724 10.43 -23.36 -32.51
CA ALA A 724 10.75 -22.57 -33.71
C ALA A 724 9.59 -21.62 -34.11
N GLU A 725 8.34 -21.96 -33.77
CA GLU A 725 7.18 -21.07 -33.91
C GLU A 725 7.26 -19.90 -32.90
N VAL A 726 7.53 -20.22 -31.62
CA VAL A 726 7.64 -19.25 -30.52
C VAL A 726 8.78 -18.24 -30.76
N ARG A 727 9.97 -18.71 -31.20
CA ARG A 727 11.13 -17.85 -31.46
C ARG A 727 10.86 -16.81 -32.54
N ARG A 728 10.24 -17.22 -33.65
CA ARG A 728 9.86 -16.35 -34.78
C ARG A 728 8.94 -15.20 -34.34
N LEU A 729 8.04 -15.46 -33.41
CA LEU A 729 7.13 -14.44 -32.84
C LEU A 729 7.88 -13.51 -31.88
N GLY A 730 8.73 -14.06 -31.01
CA GLY A 730 9.59 -13.27 -30.11
C GLY A 730 10.50 -12.29 -30.85
N GLU A 731 11.11 -12.72 -31.96
CA GLU A 731 11.96 -11.89 -32.84
C GLU A 731 11.17 -10.82 -33.59
N SER A 732 10.02 -11.18 -34.19
CA SER A 732 9.25 -10.26 -35.04
C SER A 732 8.48 -9.18 -34.27
N HIS A 733 8.14 -9.42 -33.00
CA HIS A 733 7.34 -8.49 -32.18
C HIS A 733 8.13 -7.87 -31.02
N GLY A 734 9.45 -8.11 -30.94
CA GLY A 734 10.31 -7.53 -29.88
C GLY A 734 10.02 -8.05 -28.47
N GLN A 735 9.42 -9.25 -28.34
CA GLN A 735 9.11 -9.88 -27.05
C GLN A 735 10.32 -10.66 -26.52
N TYR A 736 11.38 -9.94 -26.12
CA TYR A 736 12.66 -10.58 -25.77
C TYR A 736 12.59 -11.55 -24.58
N ARG A 737 11.67 -11.35 -23.62
CA ARG A 737 11.41 -12.30 -22.52
C ARG A 737 10.95 -13.67 -23.04
N LEU A 738 10.08 -13.68 -24.05
CA LEU A 738 9.59 -14.89 -24.71
C LEU A 738 10.71 -15.57 -25.51
N LEU A 739 11.52 -14.78 -26.23
CA LEU A 739 12.68 -15.28 -26.99
C LEU A 739 13.73 -15.94 -26.09
N VAL A 740 14.08 -15.32 -24.95
CA VAL A 740 14.98 -15.90 -23.94
C VAL A 740 14.40 -17.22 -23.43
N ARG A 741 13.14 -17.26 -22.99
CA ARG A 741 12.49 -18.50 -22.51
C ARG A 741 12.50 -19.60 -23.57
N ALA A 742 12.23 -19.27 -24.84
CA ALA A 742 12.23 -20.24 -25.92
C ALA A 742 13.64 -20.78 -26.25
N ASN A 743 14.68 -19.94 -26.21
CA ASN A 743 16.06 -20.36 -26.40
C ASN A 743 16.59 -21.22 -25.24
N LEU A 744 16.18 -20.94 -23.99
CA LEU A 744 16.49 -21.80 -22.83
C LEU A 744 15.87 -23.19 -23.00
N LEU A 745 14.58 -23.27 -23.31
CA LEU A 745 13.90 -24.56 -23.56
C LEU A 745 14.48 -25.31 -24.77
N ALA A 746 14.91 -24.58 -25.81
CA ALA A 746 15.59 -25.18 -26.96
C ALA A 746 16.95 -25.78 -26.57
N ALA A 747 17.72 -25.12 -25.69
CA ALA A 747 18.97 -25.68 -25.18
C ALA A 747 18.73 -27.00 -24.41
N VAL A 748 17.69 -27.08 -23.57
CA VAL A 748 17.32 -28.33 -22.87
C VAL A 748 16.93 -29.43 -23.87
N ALA A 749 16.18 -29.09 -24.93
CA ALA A 749 15.79 -30.04 -25.97
C ALA A 749 17.00 -30.54 -26.80
N HIS A 750 17.93 -29.65 -27.17
CA HIS A 750 19.18 -30.03 -27.84
C HIS A 750 20.08 -30.89 -26.93
N HIS A 751 20.12 -30.63 -25.63
CA HIS A 751 20.86 -31.45 -24.67
C HIS A 751 20.30 -32.87 -24.58
N ALA A 752 18.96 -33.01 -24.51
CA ALA A 752 18.29 -34.31 -24.55
C ALA A 752 18.53 -35.09 -25.86
N LEU A 753 18.82 -34.39 -26.97
CA LEU A 753 19.22 -34.97 -28.25
C LEU A 753 20.74 -35.20 -28.40
N GLN A 754 21.54 -34.97 -27.35
CA GLN A 754 23.01 -35.04 -27.37
C GLN A 754 23.67 -34.09 -28.40
N GLN A 755 23.00 -32.98 -28.73
CA GLN A 755 23.48 -31.96 -29.68
C GLN A 755 24.20 -30.84 -28.92
N GLU A 756 25.38 -31.14 -28.39
CA GLU A 756 26.13 -30.24 -27.50
C GLU A 756 26.43 -28.86 -28.13
N ALA A 757 26.81 -28.81 -29.40
CA ALA A 757 27.11 -27.55 -30.09
C ALA A 757 25.89 -26.59 -30.13
N GLU A 758 24.70 -27.10 -30.47
CA GLU A 758 23.46 -26.31 -30.49
C GLU A 758 22.96 -26.00 -29.08
N THR A 759 23.21 -26.89 -28.11
CA THR A 759 22.94 -26.65 -26.68
C THR A 759 23.72 -25.44 -26.18
N VAL A 760 25.04 -25.42 -26.38
CA VAL A 760 25.92 -24.31 -25.97
C VAL A 760 25.55 -23.02 -26.71
N ARG A 761 25.23 -23.10 -28.01
CA ARG A 761 24.80 -21.94 -28.80
C ARG A 761 23.51 -21.31 -28.26
N CYS A 762 22.43 -22.09 -28.14
CA CYS A 762 21.14 -21.60 -27.66
C CYS A 762 21.21 -21.07 -26.23
N LEU A 763 21.95 -21.76 -25.35
CA LEU A 763 22.14 -21.35 -23.95
C LEU A 763 22.95 -20.04 -23.86
N THR A 764 24.04 -19.92 -24.62
CA THR A 764 24.87 -18.71 -24.64
C THR A 764 24.10 -17.50 -25.18
N GLU A 765 23.31 -17.68 -26.24
CA GLU A 765 22.42 -16.65 -26.80
C GLU A 765 21.39 -16.20 -25.75
N ALA A 766 20.69 -17.15 -25.13
CA ALA A 766 19.67 -16.86 -24.11
C ALA A 766 20.23 -16.13 -22.89
N VAL A 767 21.30 -16.65 -22.30
CA VAL A 767 21.92 -16.09 -21.08
C VAL A 767 22.58 -14.75 -21.36
N SER A 768 23.21 -14.56 -22.53
CA SER A 768 23.78 -13.26 -22.91
C SER A 768 22.72 -12.18 -23.15
N LEU A 769 21.56 -12.56 -23.70
CA LEU A 769 20.42 -11.64 -23.86
C LEU A 769 19.77 -11.32 -22.50
N ALA A 770 19.56 -12.34 -21.66
CA ALA A 770 19.00 -12.19 -20.33
C ALA A 770 19.88 -11.30 -19.42
N ALA A 771 21.21 -11.46 -19.48
CA ALA A 771 22.17 -10.64 -18.75
C ALA A 771 22.17 -9.16 -19.19
N LYS A 772 21.93 -8.88 -20.48
CA LYS A 772 21.80 -7.51 -21.00
C LYS A 772 20.50 -6.82 -20.53
N LEU A 773 19.42 -7.59 -20.46
CA LEU A 773 18.09 -7.10 -20.08
C LEU A 773 17.87 -7.06 -18.56
N GLY A 774 18.66 -7.82 -17.80
CA GLY A 774 18.51 -7.94 -16.34
C GLY A 774 17.34 -8.83 -15.92
N LEU A 775 16.96 -9.79 -16.75
CA LEU A 775 15.93 -10.79 -16.43
C LEU A 775 16.42 -11.69 -15.29
N ILE A 776 15.54 -12.14 -14.39
CA ILE A 776 15.91 -13.05 -13.30
C ILE A 776 14.90 -14.19 -13.20
N ARG A 777 13.61 -13.91 -12.98
CA ARG A 777 12.60 -14.97 -12.86
C ARG A 777 12.43 -15.81 -14.12
N THR A 778 12.58 -15.22 -15.30
CA THR A 778 12.58 -15.95 -16.57
C THR A 778 13.58 -17.13 -16.58
N LEU A 779 14.66 -17.07 -15.79
CA LEU A 779 15.62 -18.16 -15.61
C LEU A 779 15.37 -18.95 -14.32
N LEU A 780 15.09 -18.30 -13.19
CA LEU A 780 14.85 -19.00 -11.90
C LEU A 780 13.62 -19.91 -11.93
N ASP A 781 12.57 -19.56 -12.67
CA ASP A 781 11.36 -20.39 -12.77
C ASP A 781 11.60 -21.64 -13.65
N LEU A 782 12.69 -21.68 -14.42
CA LEU A 782 13.15 -22.86 -15.16
C LEU A 782 14.28 -23.62 -14.45
N LYS A 783 14.62 -23.29 -13.19
CA LYS A 783 15.79 -23.83 -12.47
C LYS A 783 15.95 -25.36 -12.53
N ALA A 784 14.83 -26.11 -12.48
CA ALA A 784 14.82 -27.57 -12.52
C ALA A 784 15.19 -28.17 -13.89
N GLN A 785 15.18 -27.36 -14.95
CA GLN A 785 15.47 -27.77 -16.33
C GLN A 785 16.84 -27.25 -16.81
N ILE A 786 17.28 -26.09 -16.33
CA ILE A 786 18.51 -25.43 -16.80
C ILE A 786 19.64 -25.34 -15.76
N GLY A 787 19.42 -25.72 -14.50
CA GLY A 787 20.41 -25.56 -13.43
C GLY A 787 21.77 -26.21 -13.74
N ASP A 788 21.74 -27.50 -14.10
CA ASP A 788 22.94 -28.27 -14.44
C ASP A 788 23.63 -27.74 -15.71
N LEU A 789 22.84 -27.26 -16.69
CA LEU A 789 23.35 -26.66 -17.92
C LEU A 789 24.06 -25.32 -17.66
N LEU A 790 23.52 -24.49 -16.76
CA LEU A 790 24.14 -23.23 -16.35
C LEU A 790 25.44 -23.46 -15.56
N ALA A 791 25.47 -24.48 -14.69
CA ALA A 791 26.70 -24.88 -14.00
C ALA A 791 27.77 -25.36 -14.99
N ALA A 792 27.42 -26.30 -15.88
CA ALA A 792 28.32 -26.80 -16.92
C ALA A 792 28.81 -25.69 -17.87
N MET A 793 27.96 -24.72 -18.22
CA MET A 793 28.35 -23.54 -19.00
C MET A 793 29.35 -22.66 -18.24
N ARG A 794 29.18 -22.50 -16.92
CA ARG A 794 30.06 -21.68 -16.09
C ARG A 794 31.46 -22.25 -15.95
N ASP A 795 31.56 -23.57 -15.90
CA ASP A 795 32.82 -24.32 -15.77
C ASP A 795 33.57 -24.45 -17.11
N ASN A 796 32.86 -24.63 -18.23
CA ASN A 796 33.47 -24.95 -19.53
C ASN A 796 33.66 -23.75 -20.48
N ALA A 797 32.98 -22.61 -20.28
CA ALA A 797 33.00 -21.49 -21.24
C ALA A 797 33.75 -20.25 -20.73
N SER A 798 34.58 -19.67 -21.60
CA SER A 798 35.19 -18.34 -21.40
C SER A 798 34.15 -17.22 -21.62
N LEU A 799 33.21 -17.08 -20.68
CA LEU A 799 32.14 -16.08 -20.74
C LEU A 799 32.66 -14.65 -20.56
N PRO A 800 32.03 -13.63 -21.18
CA PRO A 800 32.29 -12.23 -20.86
C PRO A 800 32.08 -11.95 -19.36
N PRO A 801 32.91 -11.13 -18.69
CA PRO A 801 32.86 -10.97 -17.22
C PRO A 801 31.49 -10.59 -16.64
N LEU A 802 30.70 -9.79 -17.36
CA LEU A 802 29.34 -9.41 -16.96
C LEU A 802 28.38 -10.62 -16.98
N VAL A 803 28.49 -11.47 -18.01
CA VAL A 803 27.66 -12.67 -18.17
C VAL A 803 28.06 -13.73 -17.15
N ALA A 804 29.37 -13.89 -16.90
CA ALA A 804 29.88 -14.76 -15.83
C ALA A 804 29.32 -14.37 -14.45
N HIS A 805 29.38 -13.08 -14.09
CA HIS A 805 28.85 -12.60 -12.82
C HIS A 805 27.33 -12.78 -12.69
N TYR A 806 26.59 -12.60 -13.80
CA TYR A 806 25.15 -12.83 -13.86
C TYR A 806 24.79 -14.32 -13.66
N VAL A 807 25.53 -15.24 -14.27
CA VAL A 807 25.37 -16.69 -14.05
C VAL A 807 25.71 -17.07 -12.60
N ASP A 808 26.76 -16.49 -12.01
CA ASP A 808 27.12 -16.72 -10.61
C ASP A 808 26.00 -16.30 -9.64
N ASP A 809 25.37 -15.13 -9.86
CA ASP A 809 24.23 -14.66 -9.05
C ASP A 809 23.01 -15.57 -9.21
N LEU A 810 22.71 -16.03 -10.43
CA LEU A 810 21.61 -16.98 -10.67
C LEU A 810 21.86 -18.33 -10.00
N LEU A 811 23.04 -18.94 -10.14
CA LEU A 811 23.37 -20.21 -9.50
C LEU A 811 23.29 -20.11 -7.97
N THR A 812 23.72 -18.97 -7.40
CA THR A 812 23.61 -18.67 -5.96
C THR A 812 22.14 -18.56 -5.50
N ARG A 813 21.22 -18.08 -6.35
CA ARG A 813 19.78 -18.05 -6.06
C ARG A 813 19.09 -19.39 -6.30
N MET A 814 19.59 -20.20 -7.24
CA MET A 814 19.04 -21.51 -7.57
C MET A 814 19.41 -22.59 -6.55
N THR A 815 20.53 -22.46 -5.83
CA THR A 815 21.01 -23.44 -4.84
C THR A 815 20.80 -22.95 -3.38
N PRO A 816 19.83 -23.50 -2.63
CA PRO A 816 19.71 -23.24 -1.20
C PRO A 816 20.84 -23.96 -0.44
N GLY A 817 21.97 -23.26 -0.22
CA GLY A 817 23.02 -23.70 0.72
C GLY A 817 24.45 -23.86 0.17
N ALA A 818 24.73 -23.52 -1.10
CA ALA A 818 26.03 -23.78 -1.73
C ALA A 818 27.05 -22.62 -1.68
N ALA A 819 26.76 -21.50 -1.01
CA ALA A 819 27.68 -20.35 -0.92
C ALA A 819 28.79 -20.51 0.14
N ALA A 820 29.20 -21.75 0.41
CA ALA A 820 30.41 -22.09 1.15
C ALA A 820 31.30 -22.98 0.28
N VAL A 821 32.60 -22.65 0.21
CA VAL A 821 33.63 -23.33 -0.60
C VAL A 821 33.58 -23.04 -2.11
N GLN A 822 33.98 -21.81 -2.49
CA GLN A 822 35.21 -21.59 -3.28
C GLN A 822 35.50 -20.10 -3.50
N GLY A 823 36.77 -19.73 -3.37
CA GLY A 823 37.22 -18.38 -3.68
C GLY A 823 38.74 -18.26 -3.71
N THR A 824 39.32 -18.36 -4.91
CA THR A 824 40.72 -17.94 -5.16
C THR A 824 40.95 -17.56 -6.63
N GLN A 825 41.19 -16.26 -6.85
CA GLN A 825 42.23 -15.66 -7.73
C GLN A 825 42.12 -15.94 -9.25
N THR A 826 42.01 -14.93 -10.13
CA THR A 826 43.00 -13.87 -10.47
C THR A 826 42.26 -12.53 -10.84
N GLY A 827 42.87 -11.34 -11.07
CA GLY A 827 44.27 -10.90 -11.04
C GLY A 827 44.49 -9.46 -11.57
N THR A 828 44.13 -8.44 -10.77
CA THR A 828 44.68 -7.04 -10.71
C THR A 828 44.94 -6.14 -11.95
N ALA A 829 44.50 -4.87 -11.83
CA ALA A 829 45.26 -3.70 -12.32
C ALA A 829 45.27 -2.53 -11.28
N ALA A 830 46.48 -2.24 -10.78
CA ALA A 830 47.06 -1.01 -10.16
C ALA A 830 46.15 0.17 -9.69
N ARG A 831 46.15 0.63 -8.41
CA ARG A 831 47.20 1.24 -7.50
C ARG A 831 47.37 2.77 -7.66
N PRO A 832 47.91 3.53 -6.67
CA PRO A 832 48.31 3.21 -5.28
C PRO A 832 47.57 4.05 -4.19
N GLY A 833 47.34 3.56 -2.96
CA GLY A 833 48.29 3.63 -1.82
C GLY A 833 47.86 4.75 -0.83
N ALA A 834 48.11 4.75 0.48
CA ALA A 834 48.73 3.81 1.43
C ALA A 834 48.05 4.02 2.83
N GLY A 835 48.32 3.26 3.92
CA GLY A 835 49.30 2.19 4.13
C GLY A 835 48.89 1.20 5.23
N ILE A 836 49.70 0.15 5.40
CA ILE A 836 49.39 -1.07 6.16
C ILE A 836 50.01 -1.02 7.57
N ARG A 837 49.27 -1.53 8.57
CA ARG A 837 49.88 -2.41 9.59
C ARG A 837 49.04 -3.68 9.72
N ALA A 838 49.72 -4.82 9.63
CA ALA A 838 49.11 -6.14 9.67
C ALA A 838 49.04 -6.66 11.11
N TYR A 839 48.00 -7.43 11.41
CA TYR A 839 48.08 -8.55 12.34
C TYR A 839 47.31 -9.73 11.76
N THR A 840 47.98 -10.87 11.70
CA THR A 840 47.39 -12.18 11.43
C THR A 840 46.79 -12.73 12.71
N ASP A 841 45.51 -13.10 12.71
CA ASP A 841 44.90 -13.91 13.78
C ASP A 841 43.74 -14.80 13.23
N PRO A 842 43.51 -16.04 13.70
CA PRO A 842 42.64 -17.03 13.03
C PRO A 842 41.11 -16.85 13.12
N GLN A 843 40.57 -15.70 13.52
CA GLN A 843 39.17 -15.56 13.97
C GLN A 843 38.08 -15.41 12.87
N ARG A 844 38.41 -15.55 11.57
CA ARG A 844 37.58 -14.99 10.48
C ARG A 844 36.30 -15.75 10.04
N PHE A 845 35.75 -16.63 10.86
CA PHE A 845 34.40 -17.21 10.66
C PHE A 845 33.35 -16.75 11.69
N SER A 846 33.70 -15.84 12.61
CA SER A 846 32.69 -15.12 13.40
C SER A 846 32.18 -13.87 12.66
N LEU A 847 30.87 -13.63 12.72
CA LEU A 847 30.31 -12.30 12.42
C LEU A 847 30.91 -11.29 13.40
N THR A 848 31.28 -10.10 12.90
CA THR A 848 31.71 -9.02 13.80
C THR A 848 30.56 -8.61 14.73
N PRO A 849 30.82 -8.00 15.90
CA PRO A 849 29.75 -7.55 16.80
C PRO A 849 28.71 -6.68 16.09
N ARG A 850 29.15 -5.83 15.17
CA ARG A 850 28.27 -4.97 14.35
C ARG A 850 27.44 -5.74 13.32
N GLU A 851 27.98 -6.81 12.76
CA GLU A 851 27.24 -7.70 11.86
C GLU A 851 26.27 -8.60 12.62
N LEU A 852 26.62 -9.02 13.85
CA LEU A 852 25.74 -9.77 14.74
C LEU A 852 24.58 -8.90 15.24
N GLU A 853 24.86 -7.64 15.56
CA GLU A 853 23.88 -6.60 15.91
C GLU A 853 22.93 -6.35 14.72
N ILE A 854 23.45 -6.10 13.52
CA ILE A 854 22.65 -5.96 12.29
C ILE A 854 21.84 -7.23 12.01
N LEU A 855 22.39 -8.43 12.21
CA LEU A 855 21.68 -9.70 12.04
C LEU A 855 20.58 -9.90 13.10
N THR A 856 20.79 -9.42 14.32
CA THR A 856 19.75 -9.38 15.37
C THR A 856 18.60 -8.48 14.94
N LEU A 857 18.89 -7.27 14.47
CA LEU A 857 17.87 -6.34 13.95
C LEU A 857 17.17 -6.87 12.69
N ILE A 858 17.88 -7.62 11.82
CA ILE A 858 17.27 -8.36 10.71
C ILE A 858 16.30 -9.44 11.24
N SER A 859 16.64 -10.14 12.32
CA SER A 859 15.78 -11.15 12.94
C SER A 859 14.55 -10.58 13.64
N GLU A 860 14.60 -9.30 14.01
CA GLU A 860 13.47 -8.46 14.42
C GLU A 860 12.72 -7.84 13.21
N ALA A 861 12.93 -8.39 12.01
CA ALA A 861 12.32 -8.00 10.74
C ALA A 861 12.58 -6.54 10.28
N MET A 862 13.60 -5.87 10.81
CA MET A 862 13.87 -4.47 10.43
C MET A 862 14.33 -4.32 8.97
N SER A 863 13.85 -3.26 8.31
CA SER A 863 14.31 -2.88 6.97
C SER A 863 15.72 -2.28 7.02
N ASN A 864 16.48 -2.34 5.92
CA ASN A 864 17.82 -1.73 5.88
C ASN A 864 17.82 -0.22 6.16
N LYS A 865 16.70 0.47 5.91
CA LYS A 865 16.53 1.90 6.24
C LYS A 865 16.29 2.09 7.73
N ARG A 866 15.53 1.19 8.38
CA ARG A 866 15.32 1.20 9.83
C ARG A 866 16.62 0.86 10.57
N ILE A 867 17.30 -0.24 10.19
CA ILE A 867 18.62 -0.62 10.74
C ILE A 867 19.64 0.52 10.62
N ALA A 868 19.61 1.29 9.52
CA ALA A 868 20.51 2.43 9.31
C ALA A 868 20.28 3.53 10.36
N LEU A 869 19.02 3.82 10.66
CA LEU A 869 18.62 4.77 11.70
C LEU A 869 18.93 4.21 13.10
N THR A 870 18.48 2.99 13.41
CA THR A 870 18.70 2.28 14.69
C THR A 870 20.17 2.20 15.09
N LEU A 871 21.07 2.09 14.12
CA LEU A 871 22.51 1.99 14.35
C LEU A 871 23.29 3.27 14.06
N ASN A 872 22.60 4.37 13.70
CA ASN A 872 23.17 5.65 13.29
C ASN A 872 24.33 5.50 12.26
N ILE A 873 24.06 4.78 11.17
CA ILE A 873 24.99 4.56 10.06
C ILE A 873 24.26 4.71 8.72
N THR A 874 24.98 5.03 7.65
CA THR A 874 24.33 5.27 6.35
C THR A 874 23.60 4.02 5.83
N PHE A 875 22.52 4.22 5.07
CA PHE A 875 21.81 3.14 4.36
C PHE A 875 22.73 2.31 3.45
N GLY A 876 23.77 2.94 2.87
CA GLY A 876 24.83 2.26 2.13
C GLY A 876 25.68 1.35 3.03
N THR A 877 26.07 1.84 4.21
CA THR A 877 26.80 1.07 5.23
C THR A 877 25.99 -0.14 5.70
N VAL A 878 24.67 -0.02 5.90
CA VAL A 878 23.82 -1.17 6.22
C VAL A 878 23.73 -2.13 5.05
N LYS A 879 23.42 -1.67 3.83
CA LYS A 879 23.41 -2.54 2.64
C LYS A 879 24.72 -3.32 2.48
N TRP A 880 25.85 -2.69 2.76
CA TRP A 880 27.17 -3.33 2.75
C TRP A 880 27.35 -4.37 3.86
N ASN A 881 26.98 -4.06 5.11
CA ASN A 881 27.07 -5.03 6.22
C ASN A 881 26.08 -6.19 6.06
N VAL A 882 24.85 -5.94 5.58
CA VAL A 882 23.87 -7.00 5.26
C VAL A 882 24.40 -7.90 4.15
N LYS A 883 25.01 -7.34 3.10
CA LYS A 883 25.70 -8.11 2.07
C LYS A 883 26.84 -8.96 2.66
N ASN A 884 27.61 -8.42 3.61
CA ASN A 884 28.68 -9.17 4.29
C ASN A 884 28.15 -10.25 5.24
N ILE A 885 27.04 -10.03 5.94
CA ILE A 885 26.38 -11.06 6.77
C ILE A 885 25.94 -12.21 5.88
N LEU A 886 25.20 -11.91 4.80
CA LEU A 886 24.74 -12.92 3.84
C LEU A 886 25.92 -13.71 3.24
N ALA A 887 26.99 -13.01 2.83
CA ALA A 887 28.21 -13.64 2.31
C ALA A 887 28.97 -14.47 3.37
N LYS A 888 29.08 -14.01 4.62
CA LYS A 888 29.75 -14.75 5.71
C LYS A 888 28.94 -15.94 6.21
N MET A 889 27.62 -15.89 6.06
CA MET A 889 26.71 -16.98 6.43
C MET A 889 26.45 -17.97 5.30
N GLY A 890 26.81 -17.64 4.05
CA GLY A 890 26.61 -18.52 2.90
C GLY A 890 25.15 -18.64 2.47
N VAL A 891 24.38 -17.55 2.59
CA VAL A 891 22.94 -17.52 2.29
C VAL A 891 22.55 -16.36 1.38
N SER A 892 21.55 -16.56 0.52
CA SER A 892 21.09 -15.58 -0.47
C SER A 892 19.95 -14.68 0.04
N SER A 893 19.16 -15.13 1.03
CA SER A 893 18.07 -14.35 1.63
C SER A 893 18.30 -14.01 3.11
N ARG A 894 17.64 -12.94 3.58
CA ARG A 894 17.63 -12.60 5.03
C ARG A 894 16.94 -13.67 5.88
N TYR A 895 15.93 -14.34 5.34
CA TYR A 895 15.20 -15.39 6.05
C TYR A 895 16.10 -16.59 6.34
N ASP A 896 16.92 -16.97 5.37
CA ASP A 896 17.90 -18.05 5.51
C ASP A 896 19.01 -17.66 6.49
N ALA A 897 19.44 -16.38 6.49
CA ALA A 897 20.39 -15.86 7.48
C ALA A 897 19.86 -16.01 8.91
N ILE A 898 18.60 -15.62 9.16
CA ILE A 898 17.96 -15.75 10.48
C ILE A 898 17.83 -17.23 10.88
N SER A 899 17.38 -18.09 9.95
CA SER A 899 17.17 -19.51 10.19
C SER A 899 18.47 -20.23 10.54
N LEU A 900 19.54 -19.97 9.77
CA LEU A 900 20.87 -20.52 10.01
C LEU A 900 21.51 -19.93 11.28
N ALA A 901 21.25 -18.66 11.60
CA ALA A 901 21.75 -18.02 12.83
C ALA A 901 21.12 -18.63 14.09
N ARG A 902 19.81 -18.93 14.07
CA ARG A 902 19.12 -19.65 15.15
C ARG A 902 19.63 -21.08 15.28
N GLN A 903 19.80 -21.81 14.18
CA GLN A 903 20.40 -23.16 14.20
C GLN A 903 21.82 -23.18 14.77
N ARG A 904 22.61 -22.12 14.56
CA ARG A 904 23.97 -21.96 15.10
C ARG A 904 24.03 -21.30 16.48
N GLY A 905 22.90 -21.00 17.12
CA GLY A 905 22.84 -20.37 18.45
C GLY A 905 23.36 -18.93 18.51
N LEU A 906 23.51 -18.26 17.35
CA LEU A 906 23.94 -16.86 17.23
C LEU A 906 22.80 -15.87 17.51
N LEU A 907 21.55 -16.34 17.41
CA LEU A 907 20.33 -15.66 17.80
C LEU A 907 19.53 -16.57 18.73
N LYS A 908 18.75 -15.96 19.63
CA LYS A 908 17.80 -16.67 20.52
C LYS A 908 16.43 -16.87 19.86
#